data_AF-A8M5E4-F1
#
_entry.id   AF-A8M5E4-F1
#
_cell.length_a   1.000
_cell.length_b   1.000
_cell.length_c   1.000
_cell.angle_alpha   90.00
_cell.angle_beta   90.00
_cell.angle_gamma   90.00
#
_symmetry.space_group_name_H-M   'P 1'
#
loop_
_entity.id
_entity.type
_entity.pdbx_description
1 polymer ?
#
loop_
_entity_poly.entity_id
_entity_poly.type
_entity_poly.pdbx_seq_one_letter_code
_entity_poly.pdbx_strand_id
1 'polypeptide(L)'
;MATADPRNSVPPGRSAPFFAFVAVVLALATLASVGPLLALPDQVSRLPAAFWTMAVLAIACDARPFVPQGRRQSSAVFPSTCFTFAILLGWGLGPAVAVQTVAVVVSGVRMGHASWRTAFNAGQYACALAAAHLLIGLGPGDLFGGGQLGWTDVVVVGGAMLAWFVVNYGLVSSAVWLRFGARWRPGLRQGLGFELLSTGSLLLLAPVLVSAAQTSAALVPLVLVPLFAVYQMARLSVEQEQLASLDPLTGLPNRKALVAEVGEQLHRHAERAADGSAPARLALLLLDLDRFKHVNDALGHAVGDRLLVEVSARLTEVVGPDLVARLGGDEFAVVLTGLTDVGEARRRADRVVAALAEPVTLDGLPLDVGGSIGVALFPDHGEDFATLMRHADVAMYDAKQRNDTVAVYAAESDHNSAERLGLLADLRQVLASGLGQSADGGGAGGDGADGGGADQGRNGPALAAVPVVGGDGAALPRTDAALPRTDAVGVGRWSLRGRRQRVHLVHSDELIQRIVTAADPIRRRTTVGSAGQPATGQAVDHSIEPDRAPEVGGPVGHGAGQADPGGAGEITMYYQPQVAIATGEVVGVEALLRWRHPRRGMVDPEELIRVAEQSAVMRLLTFRVIDDVVAQLARWQAAGVGLRAAMNVSVRDLHTGEIADRIAERLARYGVPPQLLQVEITEGALMADPRRVLATITRLHQLGVGIALDDFGTGFSSLQHLRRLPLSEVKVDRSFVLGMTEDADDAAIVTSVVELARALGLRVVAEGVEDERTWRMLHATGCDAAQGWFYARPMPADELVAWLARHRPVRPTVASDTAVRRRPVR
;
A
#
# COMPACT_ATOMS: atom_id res chain seq x y z
N MET A 1 -6.86 8.41 40.55
CA MET A 1 -7.96 9.29 40.09
C MET A 1 -8.32 8.82 38.68
N ALA A 2 -9.51 8.26 38.50
CA ALA A 2 -9.98 7.83 37.17
C ALA A 2 -9.92 9.03 36.22
N THR A 3 -9.19 8.90 35.12
CA THR A 3 -9.08 9.91 34.06
C THR A 3 -10.47 10.32 33.66
N ALA A 4 -10.86 11.56 34.00
CA ALA A 4 -12.16 12.09 33.65
C ALA A 4 -12.30 12.01 32.14
N ASP A 5 -13.34 11.32 31.68
CA ASP A 5 -13.63 11.17 30.28
C ASP A 5 -13.63 12.54 29.59
N PRO A 6 -12.71 12.82 28.64
CA PRO A 6 -12.64 14.13 27.97
C PRO A 6 -13.94 14.45 27.23
N ARG A 7 -14.85 13.48 27.03
CA ARG A 7 -16.20 13.70 26.48
C ARG A 7 -17.16 14.42 27.43
N ASN A 8 -16.87 14.48 28.73
CA ASN A 8 -17.69 15.12 29.75
C ASN A 8 -17.27 16.57 30.06
N SER A 9 -16.13 17.04 29.52
CA SER A 9 -15.62 18.40 29.71
C SER A 9 -15.96 19.34 28.54
N VAL A 10 -16.07 20.63 28.80
CA VAL A 10 -16.22 21.65 27.74
C VAL A 10 -15.00 22.56 27.80
N PRO A 11 -14.29 22.80 26.68
CA PRO A 11 -13.08 23.63 26.69
C PRO A 11 -13.36 25.05 27.23
N PRO A 12 -12.49 25.62 28.09
CA PRO A 12 -12.76 26.85 28.83
C PRO A 12 -13.03 28.07 27.93
N GLY A 13 -12.47 28.12 26.71
CA GLY A 13 -12.71 29.20 25.74
C GLY A 13 -13.97 29.07 24.86
N ARG A 14 -14.71 27.97 24.94
CA ARG A 14 -15.92 27.71 24.13
C ARG A 14 -17.15 27.34 24.95
N SER A 15 -17.03 27.36 26.28
CA SER A 15 -18.09 27.03 27.23
C SER A 15 -19.33 27.92 27.06
N ALA A 16 -19.16 29.24 27.00
CA ALA A 16 -20.28 30.18 26.89
C ALA A 16 -21.16 29.97 25.64
N PRO A 17 -20.62 29.97 24.39
CA PRO A 17 -21.45 29.77 23.20
C PRO A 17 -22.06 28.36 23.14
N PHE A 18 -21.34 27.34 23.65
CA PHE A 18 -21.84 25.98 23.72
C PHE A 18 -23.03 25.84 24.68
N PHE A 19 -22.91 26.30 25.93
CA PHE A 19 -23.99 26.20 26.90
C PHE A 19 -25.18 27.10 26.57
N ALA A 20 -24.95 28.26 25.91
CA ALA A 20 -26.04 29.07 25.36
C ALA A 20 -26.84 28.26 24.32
N PHE A 21 -26.16 27.57 23.40
CA PHE A 21 -26.83 26.68 22.44
C PHE A 21 -27.59 25.54 23.12
N VAL A 22 -26.98 24.86 24.10
CA VAL A 22 -27.66 23.80 24.88
C VAL A 22 -28.92 24.34 25.57
N ALA A 23 -28.85 25.54 26.16
CA ALA A 23 -30.01 26.17 26.79
C ALA A 23 -31.13 26.47 25.78
N VAL A 24 -30.80 26.96 24.59
CA VAL A 24 -31.80 27.18 23.51
C VAL A 24 -32.47 25.87 23.11
N VAL A 25 -31.69 24.79 22.94
CA VAL A 25 -32.25 23.48 22.59
C VAL A 25 -33.19 22.96 23.68
N LEU A 26 -32.80 23.09 24.95
CA LEU A 26 -33.65 22.69 26.09
C LEU A 26 -34.93 23.55 26.18
N ALA A 27 -34.84 24.85 25.91
CA ALA A 27 -36.01 25.74 25.91
C ALA A 27 -37.00 25.36 24.79
N LEU A 28 -36.50 25.11 23.57
CA LEU A 28 -37.31 24.65 22.45
C LEU A 28 -37.96 23.29 22.73
N ALA A 29 -37.19 22.35 23.29
CA ALA A 29 -37.68 21.04 23.68
C ALA A 29 -38.81 21.13 24.73
N THR A 30 -38.63 21.99 25.73
CA THR A 30 -39.63 22.23 26.77
C THR A 30 -40.88 22.84 26.18
N LEU A 31 -40.75 23.88 25.35
CA LEU A 31 -41.88 24.54 24.69
C LEU A 31 -42.69 23.55 23.84
N ALA A 32 -42.01 22.69 23.07
CA ALA A 32 -42.66 21.70 22.21
C ALA A 32 -43.31 20.55 22.99
N SER A 33 -42.80 20.21 24.17
CA SER A 33 -43.20 19.00 24.90
C SER A 33 -44.14 19.28 26.07
N VAL A 34 -44.18 20.50 26.63
CA VAL A 34 -44.91 20.77 27.88
C VAL A 34 -46.41 20.51 27.74
N GLY A 35 -47.05 20.97 26.65
CA GLY A 35 -48.47 20.73 26.41
C GLY A 35 -48.80 19.23 26.29
N PRO A 36 -48.15 18.49 25.36
CA PRO A 36 -48.33 17.06 25.22
C PRO A 36 -48.05 16.25 26.49
N LEU A 37 -47.05 16.64 27.29
CA LEU A 37 -46.73 15.98 28.56
C LEU A 37 -47.75 16.28 29.65
N LEU A 38 -48.29 17.50 29.71
CA LEU A 38 -49.36 17.85 30.65
C LEU A 38 -50.67 17.11 30.35
N ALA A 39 -50.92 16.76 29.08
CA ALA A 39 -52.07 15.94 28.67
C ALA A 39 -51.87 14.43 28.90
N LEU A 40 -50.65 13.99 29.23
CA LEU A 40 -50.30 12.57 29.37
C LEU A 40 -51.09 11.84 30.47
N PRO A 41 -51.29 12.38 31.70
CA PRO A 41 -51.97 11.66 32.78
C PRO A 41 -53.37 11.18 32.41
N ASP A 42 -54.10 11.96 31.63
CA ASP A 42 -55.45 11.63 31.15
C ASP A 42 -55.44 10.51 30.09
N GLN A 43 -54.32 10.36 29.37
CA GLN A 43 -54.14 9.37 28.31
C GLN A 43 -53.61 8.03 28.82
N VAL A 44 -52.80 8.03 29.89
CA VAL A 44 -52.08 6.83 30.39
C VAL A 44 -53.01 5.64 30.65
N SER A 45 -54.19 5.90 31.22
CA SER A 45 -55.18 4.86 31.52
C SER A 45 -55.80 4.21 30.27
N ARG A 46 -55.68 4.84 29.09
CA ARG A 46 -56.22 4.38 27.81
C ARG A 46 -55.17 3.76 26.90
N LEU A 47 -53.90 3.77 27.30
CA LEU A 47 -52.82 3.22 26.47
C LEU A 47 -52.86 1.69 26.44
N PRO A 48 -52.78 1.06 25.25
CA PRO A 48 -52.90 -0.38 25.10
C PRO A 48 -51.63 -1.11 25.58
N ALA A 49 -51.72 -2.43 25.79
CA ALA A 49 -50.57 -3.26 26.17
C ALA A 49 -49.38 -3.13 25.18
N ALA A 50 -49.66 -2.94 23.89
CA ALA A 50 -48.61 -2.77 22.88
C ALA A 50 -47.73 -1.53 23.13
N PHE A 51 -48.31 -0.42 23.61
CA PHE A 51 -47.56 0.77 24.01
C PHE A 51 -46.57 0.44 25.14
N TRP A 52 -47.04 -0.21 26.19
CA TRP A 52 -46.20 -0.57 27.34
C TRP A 52 -45.08 -1.54 26.96
N THR A 53 -45.38 -2.46 26.04
CA THR A 53 -44.38 -3.39 25.50
C THR A 53 -43.26 -2.63 24.79
N MET A 54 -43.59 -1.66 23.93
CA MET A 54 -42.59 -0.81 23.27
C MET A 54 -41.82 0.07 24.25
N ALA A 55 -42.50 0.65 25.25
CA ALA A 55 -41.87 1.50 26.25
C ALA A 55 -40.82 0.74 27.08
N VAL A 56 -41.15 -0.48 27.52
CA VAL A 56 -40.21 -1.35 28.25
C VAL A 56 -39.03 -1.74 27.36
N LEU A 57 -39.29 -2.13 26.10
CA LEU A 57 -38.22 -2.50 25.16
C LEU A 57 -37.29 -1.32 24.82
N ALA A 58 -37.84 -0.11 24.65
CA ALA A 58 -37.05 1.10 24.40
C ALA A 58 -36.04 1.36 25.53
N ILE A 59 -36.50 1.28 26.79
CA ILE A 59 -35.65 1.49 27.97
C ILE A 59 -34.65 0.32 28.13
N ALA A 60 -35.09 -0.92 27.93
CA ALA A 60 -34.26 -2.11 28.10
C ALA A 60 -33.12 -2.18 27.06
N CYS A 61 -33.40 -1.88 25.79
CA CYS A 61 -32.37 -1.90 24.74
C CYS A 61 -31.31 -0.81 24.97
N ASP A 62 -31.72 0.36 25.44
CA ASP A 62 -30.80 1.47 25.73
C ASP A 62 -30.07 1.34 27.08
N ALA A 63 -30.41 0.35 27.90
CA ALA A 63 -29.71 0.07 29.15
C ALA A 63 -28.31 -0.54 28.94
N ARG A 64 -28.04 -1.09 27.75
CA ARG A 64 -26.72 -1.55 27.28
C ARG A 64 -26.52 -1.18 25.81
N PRO A 65 -26.33 0.10 25.46
CA PRO A 65 -26.19 0.51 24.07
C PRO A 65 -24.92 -0.07 23.45
N PHE A 66 -24.99 -0.35 22.15
CA PHE A 66 -23.81 -0.73 21.40
C PHE A 66 -22.92 0.48 21.17
N VAL A 67 -21.68 0.41 21.66
CA VAL A 67 -20.64 1.39 21.38
C VAL A 67 -19.56 0.67 20.56
N PRO A 68 -19.50 0.89 19.23
CA PRO A 68 -18.40 0.38 18.41
C PRO A 68 -17.05 0.81 19.01
N GLN A 69 -16.11 -0.13 19.17
CA GLN A 69 -14.73 0.21 19.54
C GLN A 69 -13.99 0.82 18.33
N GLY A 70 -13.13 1.81 18.56
CA GLY A 70 -12.24 2.36 17.52
C GLY A 70 -12.84 3.41 16.57
N ARG A 71 -14.16 3.63 16.55
CA ARG A 71 -14.77 4.79 15.88
C ARG A 71 -15.33 5.76 16.90
N ARG A 72 -15.29 7.07 16.58
CA ARG A 72 -15.76 8.17 17.45
C ARG A 72 -17.07 7.75 18.15
N GLN A 73 -17.01 7.71 19.49
CA GLN A 73 -18.12 7.33 20.39
C GLN A 73 -19.39 8.20 20.28
N SER A 74 -19.40 9.19 19.39
CA SER A 74 -20.59 9.91 18.95
C SER A 74 -21.54 9.07 18.08
N SER A 75 -21.18 7.84 17.74
CA SER A 75 -21.92 6.94 16.82
C SER A 75 -22.58 5.76 17.55
N ALA A 76 -22.96 5.96 18.83
CA ALA A 76 -23.69 4.94 19.57
C ALA A 76 -25.09 4.81 18.97
N VAL A 77 -25.45 3.62 18.54
CA VAL A 77 -26.78 3.33 17.99
C VAL A 77 -27.71 3.10 19.17
N PHE A 78 -28.76 3.91 19.29
CA PHE A 78 -29.78 3.80 20.34
C PHE A 78 -31.04 3.16 19.75
N PRO A 79 -31.31 1.87 20.03
CA PRO A 79 -32.50 1.20 19.52
C PRO A 79 -33.81 1.82 20.01
N SER A 80 -33.82 2.56 21.13
CA SER A 80 -35.00 3.31 21.59
C SER A 80 -35.64 4.15 20.48
N THR A 81 -34.83 4.69 19.56
CA THR A 81 -35.27 5.51 18.42
C THR A 81 -36.39 4.87 17.60
N CYS A 82 -36.32 3.55 17.32
CA CYS A 82 -37.37 2.89 16.53
C CYS A 82 -38.68 2.75 17.31
N PHE A 83 -38.59 2.46 18.61
CA PHE A 83 -39.74 2.30 19.49
C PHE A 83 -40.42 3.63 19.79
N THR A 84 -39.66 4.69 20.05
CA THR A 84 -40.21 6.00 20.37
C THR A 84 -40.79 6.70 19.15
N PHE A 85 -40.21 6.48 17.96
CA PHE A 85 -40.83 6.92 16.71
C PHE A 85 -42.10 6.11 16.39
N ALA A 86 -42.14 4.80 16.69
CA ALA A 86 -43.37 4.01 16.58
C ALA A 86 -44.45 4.51 17.56
N ILE A 87 -44.07 4.85 18.79
CA ILE A 87 -44.98 5.44 19.78
C ILE A 87 -45.50 6.80 19.30
N LEU A 88 -44.65 7.62 18.67
CA LEU A 88 -45.07 8.90 18.09
C LEU A 88 -46.14 8.70 17.01
N LEU A 89 -45.95 7.72 16.13
CA LEU A 89 -46.89 7.40 15.06
C LEU A 89 -48.21 6.80 15.58
N GLY A 90 -48.16 6.00 16.64
CA GLY A 90 -49.34 5.29 17.17
C GLY A 90 -50.14 6.05 18.24
N TRP A 91 -49.47 6.81 19.11
CA TRP A 91 -50.07 7.42 20.30
C TRP A 91 -49.66 8.88 20.53
N GLY A 92 -48.87 9.47 19.62
CA GLY A 92 -48.57 10.90 19.60
C GLY A 92 -47.34 11.32 20.43
N LEU A 93 -47.13 12.64 20.49
CA LEU A 93 -45.88 13.25 20.94
C LEU A 93 -45.62 13.08 22.45
N GLY A 94 -46.65 13.24 23.29
CA GLY A 94 -46.53 13.18 24.76
C GLY A 94 -45.93 11.86 25.26
N PRO A 95 -46.55 10.71 24.93
CA PRO A 95 -46.02 9.40 25.32
C PRO A 95 -44.63 9.14 24.74
N ALA A 96 -44.36 9.54 23.49
CA ALA A 96 -43.06 9.35 22.85
C ALA A 96 -41.92 10.10 23.56
N VAL A 97 -42.14 11.38 23.89
CA VAL A 97 -41.16 12.20 24.61
C VAL A 97 -40.92 11.67 26.03
N ALA A 98 -41.97 11.23 26.72
CA ALA A 98 -41.84 10.67 28.06
C ALA A 98 -40.95 9.41 28.08
N VAL A 99 -41.23 8.45 27.19
CA VAL A 99 -40.46 7.21 27.07
C VAL A 99 -39.01 7.51 26.65
N GLN A 100 -38.80 8.37 25.65
CA GLN A 100 -37.46 8.73 25.18
C GLN A 100 -36.63 9.41 26.28
N THR A 101 -37.24 10.28 27.07
CA THR A 101 -36.55 10.97 28.17
C THR A 101 -36.09 9.98 29.23
N VAL A 102 -36.94 9.01 29.60
CA VAL A 102 -36.57 7.95 30.55
C VAL A 102 -35.44 7.08 29.99
N ALA A 103 -35.53 6.65 28.73
CA ALA A 103 -34.49 5.84 28.08
C ALA A 103 -33.13 6.57 28.06
N VAL A 104 -33.12 7.86 27.72
CA VAL A 104 -31.91 8.70 27.71
C VAL A 104 -31.31 8.87 29.10
N VAL A 105 -32.13 9.06 30.13
CA VAL A 105 -31.65 9.17 31.52
C VAL A 105 -31.04 7.87 31.99
N VAL A 106 -31.71 6.73 31.76
CA VAL A 106 -31.20 5.40 32.11
C VAL A 106 -29.86 5.12 31.41
N SER A 107 -29.79 5.42 30.11
CA SER A 107 -28.57 5.29 29.32
C SER A 107 -27.46 6.22 29.82
N GLY A 108 -27.79 7.49 30.14
CA GLY A 108 -26.88 8.48 30.67
C GLY A 108 -26.22 8.07 31.97
N VAL A 109 -27.00 7.55 32.92
CA VAL A 109 -26.51 7.02 34.20
C VAL A 109 -25.62 5.80 33.98
N ARG A 110 -26.04 4.85 33.14
CA ARG A 110 -25.27 3.63 32.82
C ARG A 110 -23.93 3.93 32.16
N MET A 111 -23.88 4.95 31.30
CA MET A 111 -22.69 5.32 30.53
C MET A 111 -21.77 6.32 31.23
N GLY A 112 -22.14 6.81 32.43
CA GLY A 112 -21.35 7.81 33.14
C GLY A 112 -21.30 9.17 32.42
N HIS A 113 -22.35 9.53 31.68
CA HIS A 113 -22.43 10.81 31.00
C HIS A 113 -22.56 11.98 31.99
N ALA A 114 -21.92 13.11 31.67
CA ALA A 114 -22.15 14.35 32.39
C ALA A 114 -23.64 14.76 32.35
N SER A 115 -24.13 15.39 33.41
CA SER A 115 -25.53 15.81 33.53
C SER A 115 -25.98 16.69 32.36
N TRP A 116 -25.14 17.62 31.92
CA TRP A 116 -25.43 18.48 30.77
C TRP A 116 -25.61 17.69 29.47
N ARG A 117 -24.86 16.59 29.29
CA ARG A 117 -24.91 15.75 28.08
C ARG A 117 -26.20 14.95 28.03
N THR A 118 -26.60 14.39 29.16
CA THR A 118 -27.89 13.70 29.31
C THR A 118 -29.05 14.67 29.06
N ALA A 119 -28.99 15.88 29.62
CA ALA A 119 -29.99 16.91 29.39
C ALA A 119 -30.07 17.31 27.91
N PHE A 120 -28.92 17.59 27.28
CA PHE A 120 -28.86 17.92 25.87
C PHE A 120 -29.44 16.82 24.98
N ASN A 121 -29.07 15.55 25.21
CA ASN A 121 -29.61 14.43 24.46
C ASN A 121 -31.13 14.32 24.60
N ALA A 122 -31.68 14.49 25.81
CA ALA A 122 -33.12 14.47 26.03
C ALA A 122 -33.81 15.61 25.25
N GLY A 123 -33.25 16.83 25.30
CA GLY A 123 -33.77 17.98 24.54
C GLY A 123 -33.68 17.80 23.03
N GLN A 124 -32.57 17.29 22.53
CA GLN A 124 -32.35 16.97 21.11
C GLN A 124 -33.42 16.01 20.58
N TYR A 125 -33.63 14.88 21.26
CA TYR A 125 -34.62 13.91 20.83
C TYR A 125 -36.06 14.45 20.92
N ALA A 126 -36.38 15.24 21.94
CA ALA A 126 -37.68 15.90 22.05
C ALA A 126 -37.92 16.88 20.89
N CYS A 127 -36.94 17.70 20.53
CA CYS A 127 -37.00 18.57 19.36
C CYS A 127 -37.18 17.78 18.05
N ALA A 128 -36.47 16.68 17.88
CA ALA A 128 -36.59 15.83 16.69
C ALA A 128 -37.97 15.16 16.58
N LEU A 129 -38.50 14.64 17.70
CA LEU A 129 -39.86 14.07 17.76
C LEU A 129 -40.93 15.15 17.50
N ALA A 130 -40.75 16.36 18.03
CA ALA A 130 -41.67 17.47 17.79
C ALA A 130 -41.68 17.89 16.31
N ALA A 131 -40.51 17.96 15.66
CA ALA A 131 -40.41 18.25 14.23
C ALA A 131 -41.10 17.20 13.37
N ALA A 132 -40.96 15.92 13.71
CA ALA A 132 -41.68 14.84 13.06
C ALA A 132 -43.20 14.94 13.30
N HIS A 133 -43.63 15.26 14.52
CA HIS A 133 -45.03 15.43 14.87
C HIS A 133 -45.70 16.58 14.09
N LEU A 134 -45.00 17.69 13.90
CA LEU A 134 -45.48 18.82 13.10
C LEU A 134 -45.75 18.40 11.65
N LEU A 135 -44.85 17.62 11.04
CA LEU A 135 -45.07 17.11 9.68
C LEU A 135 -46.22 16.11 9.61
N ILE A 136 -46.35 15.24 10.61
CA ILE A 136 -47.49 14.33 10.74
C ILE A 136 -48.81 15.11 10.78
N GLY A 137 -48.87 16.20 11.55
CA GLY A 137 -50.06 17.04 11.67
C GLY A 137 -50.44 17.83 10.41
N LEU A 138 -49.54 17.95 9.43
CA LEU A 138 -49.81 18.55 8.11
C LEU A 138 -50.37 17.53 7.10
N GLY A 139 -50.39 16.24 7.46
CA GLY A 139 -50.93 15.17 6.63
C GLY A 139 -52.46 15.17 6.55
N PRO A 140 -53.04 14.31 5.69
CA PRO A 140 -54.49 14.25 5.45
C PRO A 140 -55.33 13.77 6.66
N GLY A 141 -54.72 13.42 7.79
CA GLY A 141 -55.40 12.98 9.00
C GLY A 141 -54.97 11.59 9.46
N ASP A 142 -55.93 10.84 10.02
CA ASP A 142 -55.76 9.57 10.75
C ASP A 142 -54.80 8.58 10.07
N LEU A 143 -53.52 8.65 10.46
CA LEU A 143 -52.48 7.75 9.99
C LEU A 143 -52.87 6.33 10.40
N PHE A 144 -52.91 5.41 9.43
CA PHE A 144 -53.38 4.02 9.61
C PHE A 144 -54.89 3.87 9.87
N GLY A 145 -55.69 4.91 9.64
CA GLY A 145 -57.15 4.84 9.73
C GLY A 145 -57.73 3.81 8.74
N GLY A 146 -58.29 2.72 9.27
CA GLY A 146 -58.91 1.65 8.46
C GLY A 146 -57.98 0.49 8.06
N GLY A 147 -56.74 0.44 8.55
CA GLY A 147 -55.83 -0.71 8.37
C GLY A 147 -55.13 -0.81 7.01
N GLN A 148 -55.24 0.20 6.14
CA GLN A 148 -54.49 0.30 4.89
C GLN A 148 -53.64 1.58 4.88
N LEU A 149 -52.35 1.44 4.55
CA LEU A 149 -51.42 2.57 4.35
C LEU A 149 -51.60 3.11 2.92
N GLY A 150 -52.06 4.35 2.78
CA GLY A 150 -52.08 5.05 1.50
C GLY A 150 -50.70 5.57 1.10
N TRP A 151 -50.51 5.87 -0.20
CA TRP A 151 -49.28 6.52 -0.68
C TRP A 151 -49.05 7.90 -0.04
N THR A 152 -50.11 8.62 0.31
CA THR A 152 -50.04 9.89 1.06
C THR A 152 -49.46 9.70 2.45
N ASP A 153 -49.85 8.62 3.14
CA ASP A 153 -49.36 8.29 4.49
C ASP A 153 -47.87 7.94 4.44
N VAL A 154 -47.45 7.18 3.41
CA VAL A 154 -46.04 6.86 3.18
C VAL A 154 -45.21 8.12 2.97
N VAL A 155 -45.71 9.09 2.19
CA VAL A 155 -45.01 10.37 1.98
C VAL A 155 -44.92 11.19 3.26
N VAL A 156 -46.00 11.28 4.05
CA VAL A 156 -46.02 12.00 5.32
C VAL A 156 -45.07 11.34 6.33
N VAL A 157 -45.12 10.02 6.47
CA VAL A 157 -44.23 9.25 7.35
C VAL A 157 -42.77 9.39 6.92
N GLY A 158 -42.47 9.27 5.62
CA GLY A 158 -41.12 9.48 5.08
C GLY A 158 -40.61 10.90 5.32
N GLY A 159 -41.47 11.91 5.15
CA GLY A 159 -41.18 13.30 5.50
C GLY A 159 -40.88 13.48 6.99
N ALA A 160 -41.69 12.89 7.87
CA ALA A 160 -41.51 12.92 9.32
C ALA A 160 -40.18 12.27 9.75
N MET A 161 -39.81 11.14 9.14
CA MET A 161 -38.50 10.50 9.36
C MET A 161 -37.35 11.42 8.93
N LEU A 162 -37.48 12.08 7.78
CA LEU A 162 -36.47 13.02 7.30
C LEU A 162 -36.34 14.25 8.21
N ALA A 163 -37.45 14.83 8.68
CA ALA A 163 -37.41 15.96 9.60
C ALA A 163 -36.78 15.58 10.94
N TRP A 164 -37.15 14.42 11.48
CA TRP A 164 -36.51 13.88 12.67
C TRP A 164 -35.00 13.78 12.47
N PHE A 165 -34.56 13.20 11.36
CA PHE A 165 -33.13 12.98 11.07
C PHE A 165 -32.38 14.30 10.92
N VAL A 166 -32.92 15.25 10.15
CA VAL A 166 -32.29 16.56 9.90
C VAL A 166 -32.15 17.36 11.19
N VAL A 167 -33.19 17.38 12.03
CA VAL A 167 -33.15 18.09 13.32
C VAL A 167 -32.17 17.40 14.27
N ASN A 168 -32.26 16.08 14.42
CA ASN A 168 -31.39 15.30 15.28
C ASN A 168 -29.90 15.48 14.89
N TYR A 169 -29.58 15.20 13.63
CA TYR A 169 -28.23 15.31 13.10
C TYR A 169 -27.71 16.75 13.12
N GLY A 170 -28.56 17.72 12.78
CA GLY A 170 -28.21 19.15 12.78
C GLY A 170 -27.86 19.67 14.18
N LEU A 171 -28.62 19.28 15.20
CA LEU A 171 -28.38 19.67 16.58
C LEU A 171 -27.09 19.05 17.14
N VAL A 172 -26.88 17.74 16.94
CA VAL A 172 -25.63 17.05 17.33
C VAL A 172 -24.43 17.69 16.64
N SER A 173 -24.56 17.92 15.32
CA SER A 173 -23.49 18.48 14.50
C SER A 173 -23.09 19.88 14.95
N SER A 174 -24.09 20.70 15.28
CA SER A 174 -23.90 22.06 15.80
C SER A 174 -23.26 22.05 17.19
N ALA A 175 -23.68 21.15 18.08
CA ALA A 175 -23.07 20.98 19.40
C ALA A 175 -21.59 20.60 19.31
N VAL A 176 -21.26 19.62 18.46
CA VAL A 176 -19.87 19.19 18.21
C VAL A 176 -19.06 20.33 17.59
N TRP A 177 -19.61 21.06 16.63
CA TRP A 177 -18.92 22.19 16.02
C TRP A 177 -18.66 23.34 17.00
N LEU A 178 -19.62 23.68 17.86
CA LEU A 178 -19.43 24.71 18.90
C LEU A 178 -18.42 24.29 19.95
N ARG A 179 -18.31 22.99 20.24
CA ARG A 179 -17.33 22.45 21.20
C ARG A 179 -15.91 22.39 20.61
N PHE A 180 -15.75 21.96 19.35
CA PHE A 180 -14.42 21.64 18.79
C PHE A 180 -13.96 22.51 17.59
N GLY A 181 -14.84 23.31 16.98
CA GLY A 181 -14.50 24.31 15.96
C GLY A 181 -14.37 23.78 14.52
N ALA A 182 -13.80 24.61 13.62
CA ALA A 182 -13.79 24.37 12.16
C ALA A 182 -12.97 23.14 11.72
N ARG A 183 -11.99 22.69 12.51
CA ARG A 183 -11.15 21.51 12.23
C ARG A 183 -11.94 20.20 12.17
N TRP A 184 -13.17 20.16 12.69
CA TRP A 184 -14.01 18.96 12.73
C TRP A 184 -14.97 18.80 11.54
N ARG A 185 -15.10 19.81 10.67
CA ARG A 185 -16.00 19.78 9.50
C ARG A 185 -15.81 18.57 8.56
N PRO A 186 -14.57 18.12 8.26
CA PRO A 186 -14.36 16.96 7.38
C PRO A 186 -14.92 15.66 7.99
N GLY A 187 -14.69 15.45 9.29
CA GLY A 187 -15.16 14.25 10.00
C GLY A 187 -16.68 14.17 10.13
N LEU A 188 -17.37 15.31 10.23
CA LEU A 188 -18.84 15.33 10.18
C LEU A 188 -19.39 14.89 8.83
N ARG A 189 -18.78 15.29 7.71
CA ARG A 189 -19.24 14.85 6.38
C ARG A 189 -19.01 13.35 6.16
N GLN A 190 -17.91 12.82 6.68
CA GLN A 190 -17.61 11.38 6.61
C GLN A 190 -18.57 10.54 7.49
N GLY A 191 -19.05 11.07 8.62
CA GLY A 191 -20.00 10.37 9.50
C GLY A 191 -21.45 10.31 8.99
N LEU A 192 -21.86 11.23 8.11
CA LEU A 192 -23.25 11.34 7.63
C LEU A 192 -23.77 10.04 6.99
N GLY A 193 -22.94 9.37 6.19
CA GLY A 193 -23.34 8.14 5.50
C GLY A 193 -23.65 7.00 6.47
N PHE A 194 -22.83 6.85 7.51
CA PHE A 194 -23.06 5.86 8.56
C PHE A 194 -24.32 6.18 9.35
N GLU A 195 -24.49 7.42 9.81
CA GLU A 195 -25.67 7.85 10.57
C GLU A 195 -26.97 7.70 9.76
N LEU A 196 -26.94 8.04 8.47
CA LEU A 196 -28.09 7.84 7.59
C LEU A 196 -28.47 6.36 7.49
N LEU A 197 -27.47 5.47 7.40
CA LEU A 197 -27.69 4.04 7.32
C LEU A 197 -28.19 3.45 8.65
N SER A 198 -27.53 3.77 9.76
CA SER A 198 -27.85 3.23 11.09
C SER A 198 -29.17 3.79 11.63
N THR A 199 -29.31 5.10 11.68
CA THR A 199 -30.48 5.75 12.26
C THR A 199 -31.68 5.72 11.30
N GLY A 200 -31.44 5.83 9.99
CA GLY A 200 -32.48 5.69 8.98
C GLY A 200 -33.10 4.28 8.96
N SER A 201 -32.30 3.22 9.11
CA SER A 201 -32.83 1.85 9.18
C SER A 201 -33.69 1.61 10.42
N LEU A 202 -33.33 2.19 11.57
CA LEU A 202 -34.15 2.13 12.80
C LEU A 202 -35.48 2.88 12.62
N LEU A 203 -35.47 4.06 12.01
CA LEU A 203 -36.70 4.82 11.75
C LEU A 203 -37.65 4.04 10.82
N LEU A 204 -37.13 3.42 9.76
CA LEU A 204 -37.91 2.61 8.82
C LEU A 204 -38.59 1.40 9.47
N LEU A 205 -38.12 0.96 10.65
CA LEU A 205 -38.72 -0.13 11.40
C LEU A 205 -39.98 0.31 12.18
N ALA A 206 -40.14 1.61 12.43
CA ALA A 206 -41.24 2.13 13.24
C ALA A 206 -42.64 1.88 12.65
N PRO A 207 -42.91 2.09 11.34
CA PRO A 207 -44.22 1.77 10.76
C PRO A 207 -44.54 0.27 10.83
N VAL A 208 -43.54 -0.59 10.70
CA VAL A 208 -43.68 -2.05 10.84
C VAL A 208 -44.08 -2.39 12.28
N LEU A 209 -43.45 -1.75 13.27
CA LEU A 209 -43.79 -1.91 14.68
C LEU A 209 -45.23 -1.46 15.00
N VAL A 210 -45.68 -0.34 14.43
CA VAL A 210 -47.06 0.16 14.60
C VAL A 210 -48.06 -0.83 13.99
N SER A 211 -47.80 -1.32 12.78
CA SER A 211 -48.66 -2.31 12.12
C SER A 211 -48.74 -3.64 12.92
N ALA A 212 -47.60 -4.11 13.45
CA ALA A 212 -47.56 -5.28 14.32
C ALA A 212 -48.36 -5.05 15.62
N ALA A 213 -48.23 -3.87 16.23
CA ALA A 213 -48.92 -3.49 17.46
C ALA A 213 -50.44 -3.44 17.33
N GLN A 214 -50.94 -3.02 16.16
CA GLN A 214 -52.38 -3.04 15.85
C GLN A 214 -52.94 -4.46 15.75
N THR A 215 -52.11 -5.42 15.33
CA THR A 215 -52.52 -6.83 15.21
C THR A 215 -52.43 -7.55 16.55
N SER A 216 -51.29 -7.44 17.24
CA SER A 216 -51.08 -8.02 18.57
C SER A 216 -49.84 -7.46 19.24
N ALA A 217 -49.94 -7.11 20.53
CA ALA A 217 -48.80 -6.72 21.35
C ALA A 217 -47.71 -7.81 21.42
N ALA A 218 -48.08 -9.09 21.26
CA ALA A 218 -47.15 -10.21 21.30
C ALA A 218 -46.19 -10.26 20.08
N LEU A 219 -46.50 -9.55 18.99
CA LEU A 219 -45.63 -9.48 17.81
C LEU A 219 -44.52 -8.43 17.97
N VAL A 220 -44.70 -7.44 18.85
CA VAL A 220 -43.72 -6.35 19.05
C VAL A 220 -42.33 -6.88 19.45
N PRO A 221 -42.19 -7.84 20.40
CA PRO A 221 -40.88 -8.38 20.76
C PRO A 221 -40.15 -9.13 19.65
N LEU A 222 -40.83 -9.57 18.57
CA LEU A 222 -40.16 -10.24 17.44
C LEU A 222 -39.13 -9.35 16.75
N VAL A 223 -39.25 -8.03 16.89
CA VAL A 223 -38.27 -7.04 16.39
C VAL A 223 -36.89 -7.20 17.05
N LEU A 224 -36.81 -7.84 18.23
CA LEU A 224 -35.54 -8.12 18.90
C LEU A 224 -34.65 -9.06 18.08
N VAL A 225 -35.23 -9.95 17.28
CA VAL A 225 -34.46 -10.87 16.42
C VAL A 225 -33.68 -10.12 15.34
N PRO A 226 -34.31 -9.31 14.46
CA PRO A 226 -33.56 -8.52 13.47
C PRO A 226 -32.68 -7.44 14.13
N LEU A 227 -33.10 -6.82 15.25
CA LEU A 227 -32.23 -5.89 15.98
C LEU A 227 -30.98 -6.59 16.53
N PHE A 228 -31.11 -7.80 17.06
CA PHE A 228 -29.98 -8.61 17.52
C PHE A 228 -29.08 -9.05 16.35
N ALA A 229 -29.65 -9.39 15.19
CA ALA A 229 -28.89 -9.72 13.99
C ALA A 229 -28.07 -8.52 13.49
N VAL A 230 -28.69 -7.33 13.40
CA VAL A 230 -27.99 -6.08 13.06
C VAL A 230 -26.91 -5.75 14.08
N TYR A 231 -27.20 -5.94 15.38
CA TYR A 231 -26.23 -5.78 16.45
C TYR A 231 -25.03 -6.73 16.30
N GLN A 232 -25.26 -8.01 16.03
CA GLN A 232 -24.19 -8.99 15.84
C GLN A 232 -23.39 -8.71 14.56
N MET A 233 -24.05 -8.35 13.46
CA MET A 233 -23.36 -7.94 12.23
C MET A 233 -22.48 -6.70 12.44
N ALA A 234 -22.97 -5.70 13.17
CA ALA A 234 -22.19 -4.51 13.50
C ALA A 234 -20.98 -4.86 14.41
N ARG A 235 -21.15 -5.75 15.38
CA ARG A 235 -20.04 -6.25 16.22
C ARG A 235 -18.98 -6.98 15.41
N LEU A 236 -19.40 -7.95 14.59
CA LEU A 236 -18.50 -8.71 13.73
C LEU A 236 -17.78 -7.81 12.74
N SER A 237 -18.44 -6.77 12.21
CA SER A 237 -17.80 -5.79 11.33
C SER A 237 -16.71 -4.99 12.05
N VAL A 238 -16.90 -4.63 13.31
CA VAL A 238 -15.88 -3.93 14.11
C VAL A 238 -14.71 -4.85 14.43
N GLU A 239 -14.99 -6.10 14.79
CA GLU A 239 -13.97 -7.11 15.09
C GLU A 239 -13.13 -7.43 13.83
N GLN A 240 -13.76 -7.57 12.67
CA GLN A 240 -13.05 -7.67 11.39
C GLN A 240 -12.21 -6.42 11.10
N GLU A 241 -12.73 -5.23 11.41
CA GLU A 241 -11.99 -3.99 11.20
C GLU A 241 -10.78 -3.87 12.14
N GLN A 242 -10.88 -4.40 13.37
CA GLN A 242 -9.78 -4.50 14.34
C GLN A 242 -8.73 -5.51 13.88
N LEU A 243 -9.13 -6.71 13.43
CA LEU A 243 -8.19 -7.67 12.86
C LEU A 243 -7.49 -7.12 11.61
N ALA A 244 -8.21 -6.36 10.78
CA ALA A 244 -7.63 -5.63 9.65
C ALA A 244 -6.72 -4.45 10.04
N SER A 245 -6.56 -4.18 11.34
CA SER A 245 -5.67 -3.15 11.87
C SER A 245 -4.40 -3.71 12.51
N LEU A 246 -4.23 -5.04 12.49
CA LEU A 246 -3.04 -5.74 12.97
C LEU A 246 -2.26 -6.34 11.79
N ASP A 247 -0.96 -6.52 11.99
CA ASP A 247 -0.08 -7.33 11.13
C ASP A 247 -0.29 -8.82 11.48
N PRO A 248 -0.57 -9.69 10.51
CA PRO A 248 -0.90 -11.09 10.80
C PRO A 248 0.28 -11.92 11.28
N LEU A 249 1.53 -11.52 10.98
CA LEU A 249 2.72 -12.25 11.42
C LEU A 249 3.09 -11.88 12.85
N THR A 250 3.24 -10.58 13.13
CA THR A 250 3.79 -10.12 14.43
C THR A 250 2.71 -9.81 15.46
N GLY A 251 1.45 -9.65 15.03
CA GLY A 251 0.36 -9.19 15.89
C GLY A 251 0.44 -7.70 16.25
N LEU A 252 1.44 -6.98 15.76
CA LEU A 252 1.56 -5.53 15.98
C LEU A 252 0.51 -4.75 15.19
N PRO A 253 0.13 -3.54 15.63
CA PRO A 253 -0.57 -2.57 14.82
C PRO A 253 0.03 -2.43 13.41
N ASN A 254 -0.82 -2.40 12.38
CA ASN A 254 -0.37 -2.20 11.00
C ASN A 254 -0.41 -0.71 10.59
N ARG A 255 -0.02 -0.40 9.35
CA ARG A 255 -0.05 0.98 8.81
C ARG A 255 -1.39 1.70 9.01
N LYS A 256 -2.52 1.00 8.91
CA LYS A 256 -3.86 1.59 9.12
C LYS A 256 -4.04 2.03 10.58
N ALA A 257 -3.63 1.19 11.53
CA ALA A 257 -3.67 1.51 12.96
C ALA A 257 -2.74 2.67 13.31
N LEU A 258 -1.53 2.70 12.75
CA LEU A 258 -0.57 3.79 12.94
C LEU A 258 -1.17 5.16 12.54
N VAL A 259 -1.75 5.23 11.33
CA VAL A 259 -2.39 6.46 10.84
C VAL A 259 -3.50 6.93 11.79
N ALA A 260 -4.32 5.98 12.27
CA ALA A 260 -5.41 6.28 13.20
C ALA A 260 -4.88 6.81 14.55
N GLU A 261 -3.85 6.18 15.11
CA GLU A 261 -3.26 6.58 16.39
C GLU A 261 -2.56 7.94 16.30
N VAL A 262 -1.73 8.17 15.27
CA VAL A 262 -1.08 9.48 15.10
C VAL A 262 -2.13 10.57 14.90
N GLY A 263 -3.18 10.33 14.10
CA GLY A 263 -4.28 11.27 13.93
C GLY A 263 -4.99 11.61 15.25
N GLU A 264 -5.19 10.61 16.11
CA GLU A 264 -5.78 10.78 17.44
C GLU A 264 -4.84 11.53 18.39
N GLN A 265 -3.54 11.24 18.38
CA GLN A 265 -2.56 11.96 19.19
C GLN A 265 -2.43 13.43 18.78
N LEU A 266 -2.34 13.72 17.48
CA LEU A 266 -2.36 15.08 16.94
C LEU A 266 -3.61 15.83 17.40
N HIS A 267 -4.75 15.13 17.45
CA HIS A 267 -5.99 15.70 17.97
C HIS A 267 -5.89 16.05 19.47
N ARG A 268 -5.39 15.13 20.30
CA ARG A 268 -5.17 15.36 21.74
C ARG A 268 -4.18 16.50 22.01
N HIS A 269 -3.15 16.65 21.18
CA HIS A 269 -2.24 17.81 21.28
C HIS A 269 -2.95 19.13 21.05
N ALA A 270 -3.84 19.20 20.05
CA ALA A 270 -4.64 20.39 19.80
C ALA A 270 -5.61 20.71 20.97
N GLU A 271 -6.12 19.69 21.66
CA GLU A 271 -6.94 19.85 22.86
C GLU A 271 -6.12 20.39 24.04
N ARG A 272 -4.96 19.79 24.33
CA ARG A 272 -4.05 20.24 25.40
C ARG A 272 -3.59 21.68 25.22
N ALA A 273 -3.30 22.08 23.98
CA ALA A 273 -2.93 23.45 23.65
C ALA A 273 -4.07 24.44 23.92
N ALA A 274 -5.34 24.02 23.75
CA ALA A 274 -6.50 24.85 24.05
C ALA A 274 -6.77 24.98 25.57
N ASP A 275 -6.38 23.98 26.35
CA ASP A 275 -6.52 23.97 27.82
C ASP A 275 -5.35 24.64 28.55
N GLY A 276 -4.40 25.26 27.83
CA GLY A 276 -3.25 25.95 28.41
C GLY A 276 -2.21 25.02 29.05
N SER A 277 -2.29 23.72 28.77
CA SER A 277 -1.30 22.74 29.23
C SER A 277 0.03 22.91 28.49
N ALA A 278 1.13 22.52 29.13
CA ALA A 278 2.45 22.57 28.49
C ALA A 278 2.45 21.76 27.17
N PRO A 279 3.10 22.27 26.10
CA PRO A 279 3.18 21.57 24.83
C PRO A 279 4.01 20.30 25.02
N ALA A 280 3.35 19.15 25.09
CA ALA A 280 4.03 17.89 24.86
C ALA A 280 4.39 17.80 23.37
N ARG A 281 5.50 17.14 23.06
CA ARG A 281 5.87 16.74 21.70
C ARG A 281 5.50 15.28 21.46
N LEU A 282 5.33 14.95 20.19
CA LEU A 282 5.15 13.59 19.69
C LEU A 282 6.34 13.31 18.76
N ALA A 283 6.93 12.13 18.84
CA ALA A 283 7.92 11.69 17.84
C ALA A 283 7.41 10.47 17.10
N LEU A 284 7.51 10.52 15.77
CA LEU A 284 7.38 9.38 14.88
C LEU A 284 8.78 8.88 14.54
N LEU A 285 9.06 7.64 14.92
CA LEU A 285 10.28 6.92 14.60
C LEU A 285 9.93 5.96 13.47
N LEU A 286 10.68 6.02 12.37
CA LEU A 286 10.65 5.01 11.32
C LEU A 286 11.91 4.16 11.44
N LEU A 287 11.76 2.85 11.41
CA LEU A 287 12.82 1.88 11.66
C LEU A 287 12.85 0.85 10.55
N ASP A 288 14.05 0.51 10.10
CA ASP A 288 14.30 -0.54 9.13
C ASP A 288 15.45 -1.42 9.62
N LEU A 289 15.29 -2.75 9.51
CA LEU A 289 16.26 -3.71 10.00
C LEU A 289 17.44 -3.84 9.02
N ASP A 290 18.64 -3.57 9.52
CA ASP A 290 19.84 -3.61 8.69
C ASP A 290 20.14 -5.05 8.24
N ARG A 291 20.38 -5.23 6.94
CA ARG A 291 20.77 -6.52 6.33
C ARG A 291 19.74 -7.64 6.55
N PHE A 292 18.48 -7.33 6.87
CA PHE A 292 17.44 -8.35 6.99
C PHE A 292 17.29 -9.20 5.72
N LYS A 293 17.42 -8.59 4.55
CA LYS A 293 17.48 -9.33 3.29
C LYS A 293 18.58 -10.39 3.25
N HIS A 294 19.78 -10.10 3.77
CA HIS A 294 20.85 -11.10 3.81
C HIS A 294 20.52 -12.26 4.74
N VAL A 295 19.76 -12.02 5.83
CA VAL A 295 19.26 -13.10 6.70
C VAL A 295 18.30 -13.98 5.91
N ASN A 296 17.33 -13.39 5.21
CA ASN A 296 16.38 -14.12 4.38
C ASN A 296 17.07 -14.89 3.24
N ASP A 297 18.04 -14.26 2.58
CA ASP A 297 18.81 -14.83 1.47
C ASP A 297 19.80 -15.91 1.94
N ALA A 298 20.12 -16.01 3.23
CA ALA A 298 21.06 -16.99 3.76
C ALA A 298 20.38 -18.12 4.52
N LEU A 299 19.29 -17.82 5.24
CA LEU A 299 18.65 -18.71 6.20
C LEU A 299 17.17 -18.99 5.90
N GLY A 300 16.62 -18.41 4.82
CA GLY A 300 15.22 -18.58 4.43
C GLY A 300 14.25 -17.64 5.14
N HIS A 301 13.03 -17.53 4.61
CA HIS A 301 12.00 -16.62 5.13
C HIS A 301 11.40 -17.09 6.44
N ALA A 302 11.29 -18.40 6.71
CA ALA A 302 10.78 -18.88 7.99
C ALA A 302 11.65 -18.45 9.18
N VAL A 303 12.98 -18.39 8.99
CA VAL A 303 13.90 -17.82 9.99
C VAL A 303 13.73 -16.31 10.07
N GLY A 304 13.59 -15.63 8.93
CA GLY A 304 13.28 -14.20 8.86
C GLY A 304 11.98 -13.82 9.59
N ASP A 305 10.93 -14.62 9.45
CA ASP A 305 9.63 -14.43 10.08
C ASP A 305 9.72 -14.61 11.59
N ARG A 306 10.41 -15.65 12.05
CA ARG A 306 10.70 -15.85 13.48
C ARG A 306 11.53 -14.72 14.06
N LEU A 307 12.50 -14.22 13.29
CA LEU A 307 13.30 -13.05 13.66
C LEU A 307 12.41 -11.80 13.79
N LEU A 308 11.50 -11.55 12.85
CA LEU A 308 10.58 -10.41 12.91
C LEU A 308 9.64 -10.48 14.11
N VAL A 309 9.16 -11.68 14.47
CA VAL A 309 8.33 -11.90 15.67
C VAL A 309 9.11 -11.55 16.94
N GLU A 310 10.35 -12.01 17.04
CA GLU A 310 11.22 -11.76 18.20
C GLU A 310 11.63 -10.28 18.30
N VAL A 311 11.99 -9.65 17.17
CA VAL A 311 12.22 -8.20 17.09
C VAL A 311 10.98 -7.43 17.55
N SER A 312 9.78 -7.85 17.12
CA SER A 312 8.52 -7.20 17.51
C SER A 312 8.28 -7.26 19.01
N ALA A 313 8.58 -8.39 19.65
CA ALA A 313 8.46 -8.55 21.10
C ALA A 313 9.41 -7.60 21.84
N ARG A 314 10.68 -7.53 21.42
CA ARG A 314 11.68 -6.62 22.01
C ARG A 314 11.33 -5.16 21.84
N LEU A 315 10.91 -4.76 20.64
CA LEU A 315 10.48 -3.39 20.38
C LEU A 315 9.33 -3.00 21.32
N THR A 316 8.35 -3.90 21.49
CA THR A 316 7.22 -3.68 22.39
C THR A 316 7.67 -3.52 23.85
N GLU A 317 8.60 -4.34 24.30
CA GLU A 317 9.14 -4.27 25.67
C GLU A 317 9.89 -2.96 25.94
N VAL A 318 10.78 -2.56 25.02
CA VAL A 318 11.67 -1.40 25.17
C VAL A 318 10.93 -0.07 25.04
N VAL A 319 9.95 -0.02 24.14
CA VAL A 319 9.10 1.15 23.92
C VAL A 319 8.08 1.31 25.06
N GLY A 320 7.60 0.20 25.62
CA GLY A 320 6.69 0.20 26.76
C GLY A 320 5.26 0.59 26.37
N PRO A 321 4.67 1.65 26.96
CA PRO A 321 3.26 2.00 26.75
C PRO A 321 2.98 2.72 25.42
N ASP A 322 4.03 3.17 24.74
CA ASP A 322 3.95 3.87 23.46
C ASP A 322 3.71 2.88 22.31
N LEU A 323 3.19 3.36 21.17
CA LEU A 323 2.77 2.47 20.08
C LEU A 323 3.98 1.95 19.29
N VAL A 324 4.03 0.65 19.06
CA VAL A 324 4.87 0.01 18.03
C VAL A 324 3.97 -0.52 16.93
N ALA A 325 4.34 -0.31 15.67
CA ALA A 325 3.60 -0.76 14.50
C ALA A 325 4.56 -1.39 13.48
N ARG A 326 4.08 -2.36 12.70
CA ARG A 326 4.79 -2.89 11.53
C ARG A 326 4.18 -2.36 10.25
N LEU A 327 4.99 -1.83 9.36
CA LEU A 327 4.52 -1.22 8.11
C LEU A 327 4.46 -2.23 6.94
N GLY A 328 5.27 -3.28 7.02
CA GLY A 328 5.44 -4.34 6.03
C GLY A 328 6.93 -4.67 5.86
N GLY A 329 7.25 -5.89 5.41
CA GLY A 329 8.66 -6.31 5.30
C GLY A 329 9.41 -6.21 6.62
N ASP A 330 10.55 -5.55 6.60
CA ASP A 330 11.45 -5.22 7.71
C ASP A 330 11.23 -3.81 8.31
N GLU A 331 10.19 -3.10 7.87
CA GLU A 331 9.90 -1.74 8.34
C GLU A 331 8.97 -1.72 9.56
N PHE A 332 9.39 -0.99 10.59
CA PHE A 332 8.63 -0.72 11.80
C PHE A 332 8.45 0.79 12.02
N ALA A 333 7.43 1.16 12.76
CA ALA A 333 7.20 2.52 13.20
C ALA A 333 6.91 2.56 14.70
N VAL A 334 7.46 3.56 15.39
CA VAL A 334 7.21 3.79 16.81
C VAL A 334 6.67 5.20 17.01
N VAL A 335 5.63 5.34 17.82
CA VAL A 335 5.02 6.63 18.16
C VAL A 335 5.24 6.91 19.64
N LEU A 336 6.16 7.84 19.92
CA LEU A 336 6.49 8.25 21.28
C LEU A 336 5.68 9.48 21.67
N THR A 337 4.99 9.40 22.81
CA THR A 337 4.12 10.47 23.30
C THR A 337 4.69 11.14 24.55
N GLY A 338 4.26 12.38 24.83
CA GLY A 338 4.60 13.06 26.08
C GLY A 338 6.05 13.54 26.17
N LEU A 339 6.71 13.76 25.04
CA LEU A 339 8.12 14.15 24.99
C LEU A 339 8.31 15.63 25.37
N THR A 340 9.41 15.92 26.06
CA THR A 340 9.77 17.27 26.49
C THR A 340 10.64 18.01 25.46
N ASP A 341 11.59 17.30 24.85
CA ASP A 341 12.52 17.86 23.87
C ASP A 341 12.95 16.84 22.81
N VAL A 342 13.69 17.32 21.80
CA VAL A 342 14.26 16.49 20.73
C VAL A 342 15.28 15.48 21.27
N GLY A 343 16.03 15.85 22.31
CA GLY A 343 17.04 14.99 22.92
C GLY A 343 16.41 13.76 23.60
N GLU A 344 15.22 13.89 24.16
CA GLU A 344 14.46 12.78 24.74
C GLU A 344 14.00 11.81 23.66
N ALA A 345 13.52 12.33 22.52
CA ALA A 345 13.19 11.49 21.37
C ALA A 345 14.42 10.69 20.90
N ARG A 346 15.58 11.34 20.76
CA ARG A 346 16.83 10.66 20.37
C ARG A 346 17.26 9.63 21.40
N ARG A 347 17.30 9.96 22.69
CA ARG A 347 17.65 9.00 23.76
C ARG A 347 16.73 7.76 23.76
N ARG A 348 15.44 7.95 23.48
CA ARG A 348 14.49 6.82 23.38
C ARG A 348 14.76 5.99 22.13
N ALA A 349 15.05 6.61 20.99
CA ALA A 349 15.46 5.90 19.77
C ALA A 349 16.78 5.12 19.99
N ASP A 350 17.77 5.71 20.66
CA ASP A 350 19.04 5.05 20.98
C ASP A 350 18.82 3.78 21.84
N ARG A 351 17.86 3.81 22.77
CA ARG A 351 17.49 2.61 23.55
C ARG A 351 16.85 1.53 22.68
N VAL A 352 16.04 1.91 21.70
CA VAL A 352 15.45 0.97 20.74
C VAL A 352 16.56 0.29 19.94
N VAL A 353 17.51 1.05 19.39
CA VAL A 353 18.68 0.48 18.68
C VAL A 353 19.49 -0.43 19.58
N ALA A 354 19.78 -0.02 20.82
CA ALA A 354 20.58 -0.82 21.75
C ALA A 354 19.94 -2.18 22.02
N ALA A 355 18.61 -2.23 22.11
CA ALA A 355 17.88 -3.49 22.31
C ALA A 355 17.82 -4.37 21.04
N LEU A 356 17.82 -3.75 19.85
CA LEU A 356 17.92 -4.50 18.59
C LEU A 356 19.30 -5.12 18.42
N ALA A 357 20.35 -4.42 18.84
CA ALA A 357 21.73 -4.88 18.75
C ALA A 357 22.04 -6.11 19.63
N GLU A 358 21.14 -6.48 20.55
CA GLU A 358 21.29 -7.73 21.31
C GLU A 358 21.08 -8.95 20.40
N PRO A 359 22.00 -9.93 20.37
CA PRO A 359 21.89 -11.08 19.48
C PRO A 359 20.58 -11.85 19.67
N VAL A 360 19.93 -12.21 18.55
CA VAL A 360 18.73 -13.03 18.54
C VAL A 360 19.14 -14.49 18.39
N THR A 361 18.86 -15.32 19.40
CA THR A 361 19.17 -16.76 19.32
C THR A 361 18.01 -17.50 18.65
N LEU A 362 18.18 -17.89 17.38
CA LEU A 362 17.24 -18.75 16.65
C LEU A 362 17.92 -20.09 16.35
N ASP A 363 17.30 -21.19 16.73
CA ASP A 363 17.82 -22.56 16.54
C ASP A 363 19.27 -22.77 17.05
N GLY A 364 19.68 -21.99 18.06
CA GLY A 364 21.02 -22.04 18.65
C GLY A 364 22.07 -21.19 17.94
N LEU A 365 21.72 -20.51 16.84
CA LEU A 365 22.58 -19.55 16.14
C LEU A 365 22.30 -18.13 16.64
N PRO A 366 23.30 -17.39 17.14
CA PRO A 366 23.13 -15.97 17.45
C PRO A 366 23.13 -15.16 16.15
N LEU A 367 22.04 -14.43 15.90
CA LEU A 367 21.87 -13.52 14.78
C LEU A 367 21.98 -12.08 15.25
N ASP A 368 22.92 -11.34 14.69
CA ASP A 368 23.09 -9.91 14.94
C ASP A 368 22.25 -9.12 13.94
N VAL A 369 21.27 -8.37 14.44
CA VAL A 369 20.36 -7.58 13.62
C VAL A 369 20.42 -6.13 14.05
N GLY A 370 20.95 -5.28 13.18
CA GLY A 370 20.98 -3.84 13.38
C GLY A 370 19.65 -3.19 13.01
N GLY A 371 19.52 -1.91 13.32
CA GLY A 371 18.39 -1.13 12.86
C GLY A 371 18.79 0.32 12.64
N SER A 372 18.33 0.88 11.53
CA SER A 372 18.46 2.29 11.22
C SER A 372 17.15 3.01 11.55
N ILE A 373 17.22 4.07 12.36
CA ILE A 373 16.03 4.81 12.83
C ILE A 373 16.06 6.27 12.36
N GLY A 374 14.98 6.71 11.74
CA GLY A 374 14.69 8.11 11.45
C GLY A 374 13.65 8.71 12.39
N VAL A 375 13.91 9.89 12.94
CA VAL A 375 13.05 10.55 13.94
C VAL A 375 12.48 11.86 13.40
N ALA A 376 11.14 11.98 13.36
CA ALA A 376 10.44 13.23 13.07
C ALA A 376 9.55 13.64 14.26
N LEU A 377 9.60 14.92 14.66
CA LEU A 377 8.84 15.44 15.79
C LEU A 377 7.68 16.31 15.34
N PHE A 378 6.55 16.19 16.04
CA PHE A 378 5.47 17.17 16.00
C PHE A 378 5.60 18.12 17.19
N PRO A 379 5.39 19.44 16.99
CA PRO A 379 5.05 20.09 15.71
C PRO A 379 6.27 20.49 14.85
N ASP A 380 7.50 20.35 15.36
CA ASP A 380 8.70 20.98 14.78
C ASP A 380 9.02 20.53 13.34
N HIS A 381 8.82 19.26 13.04
CA HIS A 381 9.13 18.63 11.77
C HIS A 381 7.85 18.31 10.98
N GLY A 382 6.69 18.87 11.32
CA GLY A 382 5.46 18.66 10.56
C GLY A 382 4.20 18.72 11.40
N GLU A 383 3.10 19.17 10.81
CA GLU A 383 1.81 19.33 11.48
C GLU A 383 0.80 18.21 11.15
N ASP A 384 1.14 17.32 10.21
CA ASP A 384 0.30 16.23 9.75
C ASP A 384 1.11 14.93 9.56
N PHE A 385 0.40 13.80 9.56
CA PHE A 385 1.00 12.47 9.46
C PHE A 385 1.85 12.29 8.18
N ALA A 386 1.39 12.78 7.03
CA ALA A 386 2.09 12.56 5.77
C ALA A 386 3.43 13.31 5.76
N THR A 387 3.46 14.53 6.30
CA THR A 387 4.69 15.31 6.46
C THR A 387 5.65 14.65 7.45
N LEU A 388 5.16 14.22 8.63
CA LEU A 388 5.98 13.54 9.63
C LEU A 388 6.57 12.23 9.11
N MET A 389 5.77 11.41 8.42
CA MET A 389 6.21 10.16 7.82
C MET A 389 7.31 10.41 6.79
N ARG A 390 7.12 11.38 5.89
CA ARG A 390 8.14 11.74 4.88
C ARG A 390 9.45 12.19 5.52
N HIS A 391 9.39 13.00 6.58
CA HIS A 391 10.60 13.47 7.26
C HIS A 391 11.29 12.38 8.09
N ALA A 392 10.53 11.46 8.69
CA ALA A 392 11.09 10.30 9.38
C ALA A 392 11.79 9.37 8.37
N ASP A 393 11.22 9.16 7.19
CA ASP A 393 11.82 8.39 6.09
C ASP A 393 13.13 9.00 5.59
N VAL A 394 13.15 10.32 5.34
CA VAL A 394 14.38 11.04 4.97
C VAL A 394 15.44 10.86 6.05
N ALA A 395 15.09 11.05 7.33
CA ALA A 395 16.03 10.88 8.42
C ALA A 395 16.55 9.42 8.53
N MET A 396 15.69 8.42 8.36
CA MET A 396 16.07 7.01 8.41
C MET A 396 17.07 6.67 7.30
N TYR A 397 16.81 7.16 6.09
CA TYR A 397 17.73 7.03 4.97
C TYR A 397 19.07 7.73 5.24
N ASP A 398 19.06 8.86 5.94
CA ASP A 398 20.27 9.56 6.35
C ASP A 398 21.09 8.79 7.37
N ALA A 399 20.43 8.11 8.31
CA ALA A 399 21.08 7.18 9.24
C ALA A 399 21.81 6.07 8.46
N LYS A 400 21.10 5.41 7.53
CA LYS A 400 21.64 4.34 6.67
C LYS A 400 22.88 4.78 5.89
N GLN A 401 22.83 5.93 5.21
CA GLN A 401 23.95 6.41 4.39
C GLN A 401 25.19 6.76 5.21
N ARG A 402 25.00 7.30 6.41
CA ARG A 402 26.11 7.69 7.29
C ARG A 402 26.66 6.52 8.10
N ASN A 403 26.11 5.31 7.95
CA ASN A 403 26.30 4.20 8.88
C ASN A 403 26.08 4.63 10.35
N ASP A 404 25.13 5.54 10.56
CA ASP A 404 24.63 5.93 11.88
C ASP A 404 23.36 5.13 12.17
N THR A 405 23.05 4.88 13.43
CA THR A 405 21.89 4.06 13.81
C THR A 405 20.65 4.89 14.07
N VAL A 406 20.82 6.17 14.44
CA VAL A 406 19.70 7.09 14.72
C VAL A 406 19.98 8.46 14.12
N ALA A 407 19.10 8.92 13.25
CA ALA A 407 19.09 10.30 12.75
C ALA A 407 17.78 11.01 13.09
N VAL A 408 17.90 12.22 13.59
CA VAL A 408 16.77 13.13 13.76
C VAL A 408 16.67 13.98 12.52
N TYR A 409 15.46 14.13 11.97
CA TYR A 409 15.23 15.00 10.84
C TYR A 409 15.73 16.40 11.12
N ALA A 410 16.57 16.91 10.22
CA ALA A 410 17.00 18.29 10.19
C ALA A 410 16.83 18.80 8.76
N ALA A 411 16.39 20.06 8.60
CA ALA A 411 16.23 20.65 7.28
C ALA A 411 17.55 20.71 6.49
N GLU A 412 18.71 20.68 7.16
CA GLU A 412 20.00 20.52 6.48
C GLU A 412 20.32 19.07 6.08
N SER A 413 19.65 18.05 6.60
CA SER A 413 19.91 16.66 6.18
C SER A 413 19.25 16.29 4.85
N ASP A 414 18.41 17.17 4.30
CA ASP A 414 18.04 17.18 2.88
C ASP A 414 19.27 17.21 1.94
N HIS A 415 20.51 17.44 2.43
CA HIS A 415 21.74 17.28 1.66
C HIS A 415 21.98 15.84 1.14
N ASN A 416 21.36 14.80 1.71
CA ASN A 416 21.33 13.48 1.07
C ASN A 416 20.42 13.44 -0.16
N SER A 417 19.52 14.41 -0.30
CA SER A 417 18.93 14.71 -1.61
C SER A 417 20.00 15.19 -2.60
N ALA A 418 21.08 15.87 -2.20
CA ALA A 418 22.14 16.28 -3.12
C ALA A 418 22.99 15.10 -3.62
N GLU A 419 23.29 14.11 -2.77
CA GLU A 419 23.97 12.87 -3.19
C GLU A 419 23.05 11.98 -4.05
N ARG A 420 21.78 11.87 -3.69
CA ARG A 420 20.75 11.21 -4.50
C ARG A 420 20.50 11.92 -5.84
N LEU A 421 20.47 13.25 -5.84
CA LEU A 421 20.39 14.09 -7.03
C LEU A 421 21.67 13.96 -7.86
N GLY A 422 22.83 13.80 -7.22
CA GLY A 422 24.11 13.50 -7.86
C GLY A 422 24.08 12.16 -8.55
N LEU A 423 23.63 11.11 -7.87
CA LEU A 423 23.48 9.76 -8.45
C LEU A 423 22.45 9.75 -9.59
N LEU A 424 21.35 10.48 -9.45
CA LEU A 424 20.36 10.67 -10.53
C LEU A 424 20.91 11.48 -11.70
N ALA A 425 21.76 12.48 -11.43
CA ALA A 425 22.43 13.27 -12.46
C ALA A 425 23.45 12.43 -13.23
N ASP A 426 24.28 11.67 -12.51
CA ASP A 426 25.26 10.72 -13.07
C ASP A 426 24.52 9.65 -13.90
N LEU A 427 23.48 9.03 -13.33
CA LEU A 427 22.66 8.04 -14.05
C LEU A 427 22.03 8.63 -15.33
N ARG A 428 21.50 9.86 -15.26
CA ARG A 428 20.95 10.56 -16.41
C ARG A 428 22.03 10.87 -17.45
N GLN A 429 23.24 11.21 -17.03
CA GLN A 429 24.38 11.47 -17.92
C GLN A 429 24.83 10.20 -18.65
N VAL A 430 24.92 9.05 -17.97
CA VAL A 430 25.22 7.76 -18.62
C VAL A 430 24.13 7.37 -19.62
N LEU A 431 22.86 7.54 -19.23
CA LEU A 431 21.74 7.22 -20.11
C LEU A 431 21.69 8.16 -21.33
N ALA A 432 22.09 9.43 -21.18
CA ALA A 432 22.19 10.37 -22.29
C ALA A 432 23.37 10.08 -23.24
N SER A 433 24.53 9.65 -22.71
CA SER A 433 25.70 9.31 -23.53
C SER A 433 25.51 8.00 -24.31
N GLY A 434 24.81 7.00 -23.75
CA GLY A 434 24.48 5.75 -24.42
C GLY A 434 23.49 5.88 -25.59
N LEU A 435 22.62 6.90 -25.57
CA LEU A 435 21.68 7.20 -26.65
C LEU A 435 22.37 7.76 -27.91
N GLY A 436 23.56 8.36 -27.77
CA GLY A 436 24.32 8.96 -28.89
C GLY A 436 25.13 7.96 -29.71
N GLN A 437 25.64 6.88 -29.10
CA GLN A 437 26.49 5.90 -29.81
C GLN A 437 25.69 4.90 -30.67
N SER A 438 24.38 4.75 -30.41
CA SER A 438 23.50 3.84 -31.16
C SER A 438 22.90 4.46 -32.43
N ALA A 439 23.20 5.74 -32.70
CA ALA A 439 22.67 6.50 -33.85
C ALA A 439 23.65 6.62 -35.04
N ASP A 440 24.97 6.46 -34.84
CA ASP A 440 25.98 6.74 -35.88
C ASP A 440 26.68 5.50 -36.48
N GLY A 441 26.17 4.29 -36.22
CA GLY A 441 26.72 3.05 -36.80
C GLY A 441 26.21 2.70 -38.21
N GLY A 442 25.39 3.53 -38.83
CA GLY A 442 24.66 3.17 -40.05
C GLY A 442 24.52 4.31 -41.06
N GLY A 443 25.58 4.56 -41.82
CA GLY A 443 25.49 5.11 -43.17
C GLY A 443 25.97 6.55 -43.35
N ALA A 444 27.10 6.71 -44.04
CA ALA A 444 27.28 7.70 -45.12
C ALA A 444 28.62 7.46 -45.82
N GLY A 445 28.58 7.23 -47.13
CA GLY A 445 29.76 7.13 -47.98
C GLY A 445 29.51 6.48 -49.34
N GLY A 446 28.36 6.78 -49.96
CA GLY A 446 28.14 6.48 -51.37
C GLY A 446 28.62 7.66 -52.22
N ASP A 447 29.62 7.42 -53.07
CA ASP A 447 29.73 8.02 -54.40
C ASP A 447 30.86 7.33 -55.19
N GLY A 448 30.54 6.89 -56.41
CA GLY A 448 31.54 6.38 -57.37
C GLY A 448 31.02 5.21 -58.22
N ALA A 449 30.49 5.53 -59.40
CA ALA A 449 30.12 4.60 -60.45
C ALA A 449 31.34 3.89 -61.09
N ASP A 450 31.21 2.59 -61.40
CA ASP A 450 31.33 2.02 -62.77
C ASP A 450 31.53 0.48 -62.76
N GLY A 451 30.85 -0.20 -63.69
CA GLY A 451 31.41 -1.30 -64.48
C GLY A 451 31.60 -2.71 -63.90
N GLY A 452 30.63 -3.61 -64.16
CA GLY A 452 30.87 -4.92 -64.81
C GLY A 452 31.48 -6.10 -64.03
N GLY A 453 30.73 -7.21 -63.99
CA GLY A 453 31.26 -8.55 -64.32
C GLY A 453 31.67 -9.52 -63.19
N ALA A 454 30.94 -10.65 -63.14
CA ALA A 454 31.38 -12.03 -62.88
C ALA A 454 31.98 -12.48 -61.52
N ASP A 455 31.27 -13.46 -60.93
CA ASP A 455 31.71 -14.79 -60.46
C ASP A 455 33.04 -14.97 -59.68
N GLN A 456 32.91 -15.35 -58.40
CA GLN A 456 33.76 -16.20 -57.53
C GLN A 456 33.33 -15.94 -56.07
N GLY A 457 33.10 -16.89 -55.16
CA GLY A 457 33.77 -18.17 -54.97
C GLY A 457 34.68 -18.12 -53.74
N ARG A 458 34.17 -18.64 -52.61
CA ARG A 458 34.89 -19.28 -51.47
C ARG A 458 35.50 -18.47 -50.29
N ASN A 459 35.07 -18.96 -49.11
CA ASN A 459 35.86 -19.41 -47.94
C ASN A 459 36.31 -18.42 -46.85
N GLY A 460 35.58 -18.44 -45.72
CA GLY A 460 36.07 -18.21 -44.35
C GLY A 460 35.47 -19.31 -43.43
N PRO A 461 36.13 -19.69 -42.31
CA PRO A 461 35.96 -21.00 -41.69
C PRO A 461 34.61 -21.16 -40.98
N ALA A 462 33.96 -22.29 -41.23
CA ALA A 462 32.73 -22.70 -40.56
C ALA A 462 33.02 -23.09 -39.10
N LEU A 463 32.49 -22.31 -38.15
CA LEU A 463 32.26 -22.78 -36.79
C LEU A 463 31.15 -23.83 -36.86
N ALA A 464 31.46 -25.04 -36.40
CA ALA A 464 30.54 -26.16 -36.40
C ALA A 464 29.25 -25.81 -35.63
N ALA A 465 28.13 -25.84 -36.34
CA ALA A 465 26.80 -25.71 -35.75
C ALA A 465 26.60 -26.80 -34.69
N VAL A 466 26.33 -26.40 -33.45
CA VAL A 466 25.79 -27.29 -32.42
C VAL A 466 24.32 -27.56 -32.81
N PRO A 467 23.90 -28.82 -33.01
CA PRO A 467 22.51 -29.10 -33.35
C PRO A 467 21.66 -28.93 -32.09
N VAL A 468 20.86 -27.87 -32.05
CA VAL A 468 19.73 -27.77 -31.12
C VAL A 468 18.55 -28.46 -31.78
N VAL A 469 18.30 -29.69 -31.36
CA VAL A 469 17.07 -30.41 -31.68
C VAL A 469 16.00 -29.85 -30.76
N GLY A 470 15.04 -29.12 -31.33
CA GLY A 470 13.79 -28.86 -30.63
C GLY A 470 13.03 -30.17 -30.45
N GLY A 471 12.72 -30.52 -29.21
CA GLY A 471 11.76 -31.58 -28.86
C GLY A 471 10.63 -30.97 -28.04
N ASP A 472 9.55 -30.58 -28.72
CA ASP A 472 8.18 -31.11 -28.58
C ASP A 472 7.41 -30.49 -27.40
N GLY A 473 6.38 -29.65 -27.55
CA GLY A 473 5.37 -29.59 -28.61
C GLY A 473 4.02 -29.32 -27.94
N ALA A 474 3.77 -28.07 -27.53
CA ALA A 474 2.43 -27.57 -27.24
C ALA A 474 2.20 -26.32 -28.08
N ALA A 475 1.67 -26.55 -29.28
CA ALA A 475 1.16 -25.48 -30.13
C ALA A 475 -0.03 -24.80 -29.42
N LEU A 476 0.00 -23.47 -29.35
CA LEU A 476 -1.21 -22.69 -29.06
C LEU A 476 -2.25 -23.02 -30.15
N PRO A 477 -3.53 -23.26 -29.81
CA PRO A 477 -4.54 -23.56 -30.80
C PRO A 477 -4.68 -22.39 -31.77
N ARG A 478 -4.32 -22.63 -33.04
CA ARG A 478 -4.68 -21.76 -34.16
C ARG A 478 -6.20 -21.72 -34.26
N THR A 479 -6.80 -20.59 -33.89
CA THR A 479 -8.18 -20.28 -34.24
C THR A 479 -8.24 -19.72 -35.65
N ASP A 480 -8.06 -20.59 -36.64
CA ASP A 480 -8.55 -20.32 -38.00
C ASP A 480 -10.04 -20.67 -38.04
N ALA A 481 -10.86 -19.80 -37.43
CA ALA A 481 -12.29 -19.78 -37.65
C ALA A 481 -12.66 -18.41 -38.19
N ALA A 482 -12.91 -18.35 -39.50
CA ALA A 482 -13.48 -17.19 -40.16
C ALA A 482 -14.76 -16.75 -39.43
N LEU A 483 -14.71 -15.58 -38.79
CA LEU A 483 -15.89 -14.94 -38.23
C LEU A 483 -16.80 -14.50 -39.39
N PRO A 484 -18.09 -14.85 -39.39
CA PRO A 484 -19.01 -14.38 -40.40
C PRO A 484 -19.22 -12.88 -40.25
N ARG A 485 -19.13 -12.17 -41.38
CA ARG A 485 -19.61 -10.80 -41.53
C ARG A 485 -21.08 -10.75 -41.12
N THR A 486 -21.41 -9.97 -40.10
CA THR A 486 -22.79 -9.55 -39.84
C THR A 486 -22.90 -8.05 -40.01
N ASP A 487 -23.83 -7.70 -40.88
CA ASP A 487 -24.14 -6.38 -41.39
C ASP A 487 -24.55 -5.37 -40.32
N ALA A 488 -24.36 -4.10 -40.70
CA ALA A 488 -24.88 -2.94 -40.03
C ALA A 488 -26.41 -3.01 -39.83
N VAL A 489 -26.87 -2.73 -38.62
CA VAL A 489 -28.20 -2.17 -38.36
C VAL A 489 -28.02 -1.00 -37.41
N GLY A 490 -28.52 0.15 -37.84
CA GLY A 490 -28.30 1.42 -37.19
C GLY A 490 -29.31 1.81 -36.10
N VAL A 491 -28.92 2.88 -35.43
CA VAL A 491 -29.72 3.98 -34.88
C VAL A 491 -30.70 3.68 -33.73
N GLY A 492 -30.36 4.23 -32.57
CA GLY A 492 -31.27 4.54 -31.47
C GLY A 492 -30.81 5.78 -30.71
N ARG A 493 -30.93 6.93 -31.36
CA ARG A 493 -30.60 8.28 -30.86
C ARG A 493 -31.57 8.69 -29.75
N TRP A 494 -31.08 8.97 -28.54
CA TRP A 494 -31.79 9.84 -27.58
C TRP A 494 -30.82 10.94 -27.12
N SER A 495 -31.08 12.13 -27.64
CA SER A 495 -30.46 13.40 -27.23
C SER A 495 -31.47 14.20 -26.41
N LEU A 496 -31.02 14.93 -25.38
CA LEU A 496 -31.42 16.30 -24.99
C LEU A 496 -30.60 16.67 -23.73
N ARG A 497 -29.53 17.45 -23.88
CA ARG A 497 -29.44 18.92 -23.76
C ARG A 497 -29.51 19.45 -22.31
N GLY A 498 -28.34 19.89 -21.83
CA GLY A 498 -28.19 20.87 -20.74
C GLY A 498 -26.85 21.58 -20.88
N ARG A 499 -26.86 22.81 -21.39
CA ARG A 499 -25.72 23.69 -21.65
C ARG A 499 -24.85 23.92 -20.40
N ARG A 500 -23.52 23.89 -20.54
CA ARG A 500 -22.59 24.86 -19.93
C ARG A 500 -21.36 25.06 -20.84
N GLN A 501 -20.92 26.31 -20.93
CA GLN A 501 -20.00 26.87 -21.92
C GLN A 501 -18.61 26.24 -21.91
N ARG A 502 -18.04 25.99 -23.10
CA ARG A 502 -16.60 25.81 -23.28
C ARG A 502 -15.94 27.18 -23.30
N VAL A 503 -15.01 27.43 -22.38
CA VAL A 503 -14.00 28.47 -22.52
C VAL A 503 -12.83 27.84 -23.27
N HIS A 504 -12.54 28.37 -24.45
CA HIS A 504 -11.28 28.11 -25.16
C HIS A 504 -10.17 28.90 -24.46
N LEU A 505 -9.13 28.22 -23.97
CA LEU A 505 -7.85 28.84 -23.64
C LEU A 505 -6.80 28.24 -24.57
N VAL A 506 -6.33 29.11 -25.46
CA VAL A 506 -5.21 28.92 -26.39
C VAL A 506 -3.92 28.83 -25.58
N HIS A 507 -3.06 27.87 -25.91
CA HIS A 507 -1.70 27.72 -25.37
C HIS A 507 -0.85 28.96 -25.65
N SER A 508 -0.13 29.44 -24.64
CA SER A 508 0.93 30.44 -24.80
C SER A 508 2.26 29.90 -24.23
N ASP A 509 3.11 29.42 -25.13
CA ASP A 509 4.49 28.92 -24.89
C ASP A 509 5.47 30.00 -24.37
N GLU A 510 5.08 31.27 -24.32
CA GLU A 510 5.95 32.37 -23.88
C GLU A 510 6.24 32.38 -22.37
N LEU A 511 5.38 31.78 -21.53
CA LEU A 511 5.59 31.76 -20.08
C LEU A 511 6.65 30.73 -19.65
N ILE A 512 6.82 29.66 -20.43
CA ILE A 512 7.81 28.60 -20.18
C ILE A 512 9.19 29.08 -20.63
N GLN A 513 9.30 29.79 -21.76
CA GLN A 513 10.58 30.37 -22.18
C GLN A 513 11.12 31.43 -21.21
N ARG A 514 10.25 32.20 -20.54
CA ARG A 514 10.67 33.20 -19.56
C ARG A 514 11.21 32.62 -18.25
N ILE A 515 10.84 31.38 -17.90
CA ILE A 515 11.33 30.70 -16.70
C ILE A 515 12.70 30.04 -16.97
N VAL A 516 12.99 29.65 -18.22
CA VAL A 516 14.23 28.95 -18.59
C VAL A 516 15.45 29.89 -18.70
N THR A 517 15.27 31.18 -18.97
CA THR A 517 16.39 32.14 -19.14
C THR A 517 16.83 32.89 -17.89
N ALA A 518 16.31 32.58 -16.70
CA ALA A 518 16.55 33.38 -15.48
C ALA A 518 17.46 32.72 -14.41
N ALA A 519 18.13 31.61 -14.71
CA ALA A 519 19.02 30.95 -13.75
C ALA A 519 20.36 30.56 -14.39
N ASP A 520 21.23 31.55 -14.59
CA ASP A 520 22.66 31.33 -14.82
C ASP A 520 23.46 32.36 -14.00
N PRO A 521 24.11 31.97 -12.88
CA PRO A 521 24.97 32.87 -12.15
C PRO A 521 26.40 32.36 -12.09
N ILE A 522 27.07 32.08 -13.22
CA ILE A 522 28.54 31.99 -13.23
C ILE A 522 29.11 32.74 -14.44
N ARG A 523 29.17 34.07 -14.32
CA ARG A 523 30.22 34.94 -14.89
C ARG A 523 29.90 36.40 -14.60
N ARG A 524 30.57 36.96 -13.58
CA ARG A 524 31.07 38.36 -13.52
C ARG A 524 31.53 38.67 -12.10
N ARG A 525 32.84 38.72 -11.89
CA ARG A 525 33.54 39.82 -11.18
C ARG A 525 35.04 39.55 -11.13
N THR A 526 35.75 40.16 -12.06
CA THR A 526 37.14 40.59 -11.91
C THR A 526 37.12 42.11 -12.07
N THR A 527 37.32 42.86 -10.97
CA THR A 527 37.91 44.21 -10.95
C THR A 527 38.17 44.66 -9.51
N VAL A 528 39.46 44.58 -9.11
CA VAL A 528 40.33 45.57 -8.43
C VAL A 528 39.77 46.49 -7.32
N GLY A 529 40.50 46.53 -6.19
CA GLY A 529 40.61 47.65 -5.24
C GLY A 529 40.56 47.21 -3.76
N SER A 530 41.67 46.82 -3.13
CA SER A 530 42.60 47.67 -2.35
C SER A 530 42.22 47.87 -0.87
N ALA A 531 43.21 47.56 0.00
CA ALA A 531 43.47 48.01 1.38
C ALA A 531 42.88 47.22 2.57
N GLY A 532 43.78 46.67 3.40
CA GLY A 532 43.55 46.46 4.84
C GLY A 532 44.00 45.13 5.47
N GLN A 533 45.31 44.90 5.60
CA GLN A 533 45.89 44.11 6.72
C GLN A 533 46.20 45.08 7.90
N PRO A 534 46.55 44.65 9.14
CA PRO A 534 46.94 43.31 9.65
C PRO A 534 46.08 42.89 10.90
N ALA A 535 46.26 41.81 11.67
CA ALA A 535 47.46 41.13 12.17
C ALA A 535 47.16 39.76 12.86
N THR A 536 48.12 38.83 12.68
CA THR A 536 48.74 37.87 13.65
C THR A 536 47.96 36.83 14.47
N GLY A 537 48.41 35.56 14.34
CA GLY A 537 48.28 34.50 15.37
C GLY A 537 48.57 33.06 14.88
N GLN A 538 49.86 32.67 14.82
CA GLN A 538 50.44 31.30 14.75
C GLN A 538 49.90 30.38 15.88
N ALA A 539 49.99 29.04 15.92
CA ALA A 539 50.52 27.88 15.16
C ALA A 539 49.79 26.63 15.77
N VAL A 540 49.81 25.39 15.24
CA VAL A 540 50.90 24.39 15.30
C VAL A 540 50.47 23.16 14.48
N ASP A 541 51.44 22.61 13.75
CA ASP A 541 51.47 21.37 12.96
C ASP A 541 52.08 20.22 13.79
N HIS A 542 51.59 18.99 13.62
CA HIS A 542 52.38 17.79 13.86
C HIS A 542 52.00 16.67 12.86
N SER A 543 52.95 16.40 11.97
CA SER A 543 53.04 15.25 11.08
C SER A 543 53.68 14.04 11.79
N ILE A 544 53.20 12.82 11.53
CA ILE A 544 53.93 11.56 11.80
C ILE A 544 53.66 10.54 10.66
N GLU A 545 54.72 10.19 9.93
CA GLU A 545 54.97 8.92 9.21
C GLU A 545 56.13 8.22 9.99
N PRO A 546 56.56 6.94 9.76
CA PRO A 546 56.34 6.02 8.62
C PRO A 546 56.13 4.52 9.02
N ASP A 547 55.92 3.60 8.05
CA ASP A 547 56.78 2.39 7.93
C ASP A 547 56.64 1.68 6.56
N ARG A 548 57.71 1.03 6.09
CA ARG A 548 57.88 0.44 4.74
C ARG A 548 58.25 -1.05 4.75
N ALA A 549 57.74 -1.75 3.72
CA ALA A 549 58.32 -2.89 2.96
C ALA A 549 58.22 -4.33 3.56
N PRO A 550 58.20 -5.43 2.75
CA PRO A 550 58.78 -5.56 1.40
C PRO A 550 57.95 -6.24 0.29
N GLU A 551 58.38 -5.99 -0.95
CA GLU A 551 57.95 -6.59 -2.22
C GLU A 551 58.62 -7.95 -2.51
N VAL A 552 57.90 -8.86 -3.19
CA VAL A 552 58.48 -9.96 -4.01
C VAL A 552 57.66 -10.17 -5.30
N GLY A 553 58.19 -9.62 -6.40
CA GLY A 553 58.31 -10.12 -7.79
C GLY A 553 57.20 -10.88 -8.54
N GLY A 554 56.84 -10.36 -9.73
CA GLY A 554 56.47 -11.14 -10.93
C GLY A 554 55.44 -10.48 -11.87
N PRO A 555 55.76 -10.14 -13.15
CA PRO A 555 54.91 -9.27 -13.97
C PRO A 555 53.84 -10.06 -14.75
N VAL A 556 52.59 -9.59 -14.71
CA VAL A 556 51.57 -9.93 -15.70
C VAL A 556 51.05 -8.62 -16.28
N GLY A 557 51.43 -8.34 -17.52
CA GLY A 557 50.99 -7.15 -18.24
C GLY A 557 49.48 -7.21 -18.48
N HIS A 558 48.74 -6.29 -17.86
CA HIS A 558 47.38 -5.92 -18.27
C HIS A 558 47.39 -4.41 -18.49
N GLY A 559 47.01 -3.99 -19.70
CA GLY A 559 46.83 -2.57 -20.03
C GLY A 559 45.76 -1.98 -19.12
N ALA A 560 46.18 -1.17 -18.16
CA ALA A 560 45.30 -0.33 -17.39
C ALA A 560 44.73 0.75 -18.33
N GLY A 561 43.46 0.59 -18.70
CA GLY A 561 42.65 1.69 -19.19
C GLY A 561 42.63 2.79 -18.12
N GLN A 562 43.13 3.95 -18.49
CA GLN A 562 43.19 5.17 -17.69
C GLN A 562 41.78 5.51 -17.17
N ALA A 563 41.58 5.52 -15.85
CA ALA A 563 40.30 5.90 -15.25
C ALA A 563 40.06 7.40 -15.51
N ASP A 564 39.04 7.71 -16.31
CA ASP A 564 38.54 9.07 -16.52
C ASP A 564 37.85 9.57 -15.23
N PRO A 565 38.38 10.60 -14.53
CA PRO A 565 37.82 11.08 -13.27
C PRO A 565 36.47 11.80 -13.43
N GLY A 566 36.01 12.07 -14.66
CA GLY A 566 34.79 12.81 -14.97
C GLY A 566 33.63 12.00 -15.58
N GLY A 567 33.78 10.69 -15.75
CA GLY A 567 32.74 9.83 -16.33
C GLY A 567 31.63 9.48 -15.34
N ALA A 568 30.39 9.36 -15.80
CA ALA A 568 29.27 8.92 -14.96
C ALA A 568 29.16 7.38 -14.80
N GLY A 569 30.13 6.64 -15.37
CA GLY A 569 30.21 5.18 -15.32
C GLY A 569 29.59 4.47 -16.52
N GLU A 570 29.50 3.15 -16.43
CA GLU A 570 29.01 2.28 -17.50
C GLU A 570 27.83 1.42 -17.00
N ILE A 571 26.73 1.45 -17.76
CA ILE A 571 25.60 0.56 -17.57
C ILE A 571 25.79 -0.63 -18.50
N THR A 572 25.73 -1.83 -17.93
CA THR A 572 25.90 -3.10 -18.64
C THR A 572 24.82 -4.10 -18.24
N MET A 573 24.54 -5.03 -19.15
CA MET A 573 23.61 -6.13 -18.89
C MET A 573 24.42 -7.40 -18.62
N TYR A 574 24.12 -8.03 -17.48
CA TYR A 574 24.56 -9.37 -17.15
C TYR A 574 23.41 -10.34 -17.40
N TYR A 575 23.74 -11.59 -17.69
CA TYR A 575 22.75 -12.61 -18.04
C TYR A 575 22.97 -13.84 -17.16
N GLN A 576 21.90 -14.31 -16.52
CA GLN A 576 21.92 -15.52 -15.72
C GLN A 576 21.10 -16.62 -16.40
N PRO A 577 21.64 -17.84 -16.60
CA PRO A 577 20.92 -18.90 -17.30
C PRO A 577 19.79 -19.51 -16.47
N GLN A 578 18.68 -19.78 -17.15
CA GLN A 578 17.55 -20.58 -16.67
C GLN A 578 17.63 -21.97 -17.28
N VAL A 579 17.67 -23.01 -16.45
CA VAL A 579 17.92 -24.40 -16.87
C VAL A 579 16.71 -25.27 -16.57
N ALA A 580 16.22 -25.99 -17.58
CA ALA A 580 15.16 -26.99 -17.40
C ALA A 580 15.64 -28.12 -16.50
N ILE A 581 14.92 -28.38 -15.41
CA ILE A 581 15.34 -29.34 -14.39
C ILE A 581 15.34 -30.77 -14.95
N ALA A 582 14.36 -31.11 -15.79
CA ALA A 582 14.21 -32.45 -16.34
C ALA A 582 15.27 -32.81 -17.40
N THR A 583 15.65 -31.87 -18.26
CA THR A 583 16.55 -32.13 -19.40
C THR A 583 17.99 -31.65 -19.18
N GLY A 584 18.17 -30.70 -18.26
CA GLY A 584 19.42 -29.98 -18.02
C GLY A 584 19.77 -28.95 -19.10
N GLU A 585 18.83 -28.67 -20.02
CA GLU A 585 19.02 -27.73 -21.13
C GLU A 585 18.73 -26.29 -20.70
N VAL A 586 19.44 -25.34 -21.30
CA VAL A 586 19.24 -23.91 -21.05
C VAL A 586 18.02 -23.44 -21.84
N VAL A 587 16.97 -23.00 -21.14
CA VAL A 587 15.68 -22.61 -21.73
C VAL A 587 15.50 -21.10 -21.87
N GLY A 588 16.34 -20.33 -21.19
CA GLY A 588 16.30 -18.88 -21.22
C GLY A 588 17.41 -18.26 -20.39
N VAL A 589 17.39 -16.95 -20.32
CA VAL A 589 18.27 -16.15 -19.45
C VAL A 589 17.49 -15.01 -18.82
N GLU A 590 17.86 -14.62 -17.61
CA GLU A 590 17.41 -13.38 -17.01
C GLU A 590 18.44 -12.28 -17.26
N ALA A 591 17.99 -11.13 -17.76
CA ALA A 591 18.81 -9.96 -18.01
C ALA A 591 18.82 -9.03 -16.80
N LEU A 592 19.99 -8.92 -16.18
CA LEU A 592 20.22 -8.24 -14.92
C LEU A 592 21.05 -6.97 -15.14
N LEU A 593 20.47 -5.82 -14.78
CA LEU A 593 21.11 -4.52 -14.89
C LEU A 593 22.28 -4.40 -13.91
N ARG A 594 23.42 -3.89 -14.38
CA ARG A 594 24.59 -3.57 -13.57
C ARG A 594 25.12 -2.20 -13.91
N TRP A 595 25.45 -1.40 -12.89
CA TRP A 595 26.05 -0.09 -13.07
C TRP A 595 27.41 -0.02 -12.38
N ARG A 596 28.47 0.12 -13.18
CA ARG A 596 29.82 0.35 -12.70
C ARG A 596 30.07 1.85 -12.65
N HIS A 597 29.96 2.42 -11.47
CA HIS A 597 30.23 3.82 -11.20
C HIS A 597 31.73 4.04 -10.89
N PRO A 598 32.41 5.05 -11.47
CA PRO A 598 33.86 5.16 -11.41
C PRO A 598 34.39 5.45 -10.01
N ARG A 599 33.59 6.07 -9.14
CA ARG A 599 33.96 6.33 -7.73
C ARG A 599 33.42 5.29 -6.75
N ARG A 600 32.32 4.63 -7.09
CA ARG A 600 31.59 3.72 -6.17
C ARG A 600 31.79 2.23 -6.51
N GLY A 601 32.46 1.91 -7.61
CA GLY A 601 32.54 0.54 -8.08
C GLY A 601 31.18 0.06 -8.59
N MET A 602 30.82 -1.19 -8.30
CA MET A 602 29.53 -1.74 -8.70
C MET A 602 28.44 -1.22 -7.76
N VAL A 603 27.47 -0.49 -8.29
CA VAL A 603 26.31 -0.01 -7.52
C VAL A 603 25.34 -1.16 -7.30
N ASP A 604 24.81 -1.27 -6.08
CA ASP A 604 23.83 -2.29 -5.74
C ASP A 604 22.54 -2.11 -6.58
N PRO A 605 22.01 -3.17 -7.22
CA PRO A 605 20.81 -3.06 -8.05
C PRO A 605 19.58 -2.53 -7.31
N GLU A 606 19.40 -2.85 -6.03
CA GLU A 606 18.27 -2.34 -5.26
C GLU A 606 18.42 -0.87 -4.90
N GLU A 607 19.64 -0.43 -4.56
CA GLU A 607 19.93 0.99 -4.36
C GLU A 607 19.62 1.77 -5.64
N LEU A 608 20.06 1.26 -6.79
CA LEU A 608 19.80 1.86 -8.10
C LEU A 608 18.30 1.95 -8.40
N ILE A 609 17.56 0.86 -8.22
CA ILE A 609 16.11 0.82 -8.48
C ILE A 609 15.37 1.78 -7.51
N ARG A 610 15.65 1.72 -6.20
CA ARG A 610 15.04 2.63 -5.20
C ARG A 610 15.27 4.11 -5.54
N VAL A 611 16.48 4.46 -5.99
CA VAL A 611 16.80 5.82 -6.38
C VAL A 611 16.08 6.22 -7.67
N ALA A 612 16.06 5.34 -8.68
CA ALA A 612 15.49 5.63 -9.98
C ALA A 612 13.95 5.68 -9.97
N GLU A 613 13.28 4.77 -9.27
CA GLU A 613 11.84 4.49 -9.35
C GLU A 613 10.96 5.71 -8.96
N GLN A 614 11.43 6.51 -8.01
CA GLN A 614 10.74 7.73 -7.59
C GLN A 614 10.91 8.91 -8.57
N SER A 615 11.81 8.80 -9.56
CA SER A 615 12.17 9.86 -10.50
C SER A 615 11.70 9.60 -11.94
N ALA A 616 11.86 10.60 -12.82
CA ALA A 616 11.64 10.42 -14.27
C ALA A 616 12.77 9.62 -14.96
N VAL A 617 13.88 9.35 -14.26
CA VAL A 617 15.04 8.62 -14.81
C VAL A 617 14.73 7.14 -14.98
N MET A 618 13.84 6.56 -14.17
CA MET A 618 13.42 5.15 -14.31
C MET A 618 12.97 4.85 -15.74
N ARG A 619 12.16 5.73 -16.34
CA ARG A 619 11.68 5.55 -17.71
C ARG A 619 12.83 5.49 -18.72
N LEU A 620 13.84 6.36 -18.56
CA LEU A 620 15.01 6.38 -19.44
C LEU A 620 15.83 5.10 -19.28
N LEU A 621 15.97 4.63 -18.04
CA LEU A 621 16.66 3.39 -17.72
C LEU A 621 15.95 2.18 -18.33
N THR A 622 14.63 2.07 -18.14
CA THR A 622 13.80 1.00 -18.73
C THR A 622 13.93 0.99 -20.25
N PHE A 623 13.88 2.15 -20.91
CA PHE A 623 14.05 2.23 -22.36
C PHE A 623 15.43 1.79 -22.83
N ARG A 624 16.47 2.12 -22.06
CA ARG A 624 17.84 1.65 -22.34
C ARG A 624 17.95 0.14 -22.18
N VAL A 625 17.41 -0.42 -21.10
CA VAL A 625 17.39 -1.88 -20.86
C VAL A 625 16.67 -2.62 -21.99
N ILE A 626 15.50 -2.13 -22.43
CA ILE A 626 14.77 -2.73 -23.56
C ILE A 626 15.62 -2.73 -24.83
N ASP A 627 16.28 -1.62 -25.14
CA ASP A 627 17.14 -1.48 -26.32
C ASP A 627 18.32 -2.46 -26.27
N ASP A 628 19.04 -2.50 -25.13
CA ASP A 628 20.21 -3.36 -24.93
C ASP A 628 19.87 -4.84 -24.97
N VAL A 629 18.77 -5.26 -24.33
CA VAL A 629 18.32 -6.66 -24.30
C VAL A 629 17.85 -7.10 -25.68
N VAL A 630 17.03 -6.30 -26.37
CA VAL A 630 16.53 -6.66 -27.71
C VAL A 630 17.66 -6.66 -28.74
N ALA A 631 18.59 -5.70 -28.68
CA ALA A 631 19.78 -5.70 -29.53
C ALA A 631 20.67 -6.93 -29.26
N GLN A 632 20.82 -7.34 -28.01
CA GLN A 632 21.58 -8.54 -27.66
C GLN A 632 20.89 -9.82 -28.16
N LEU A 633 19.56 -9.93 -28.04
CA LEU A 633 18.79 -11.04 -28.60
C LEU A 633 19.00 -11.14 -30.11
N ALA A 634 18.99 -10.03 -30.84
CA ALA A 634 19.27 -10.01 -32.28
C ALA A 634 20.68 -10.50 -32.62
N ARG A 635 21.69 -10.10 -31.82
CA ARG A 635 23.08 -10.58 -31.98
C ARG A 635 23.18 -12.08 -31.75
N TRP A 636 22.54 -12.61 -30.71
CA TRP A 636 22.51 -14.04 -30.46
C TRP A 636 21.79 -14.81 -31.56
N GLN A 637 20.65 -14.32 -32.03
CA GLN A 637 19.92 -14.93 -33.14
C GLN A 637 20.77 -14.97 -34.43
N ALA A 638 21.49 -13.88 -34.74
CA ALA A 638 22.41 -13.85 -35.88
C ALA A 638 23.61 -14.82 -35.71
N ALA A 639 24.04 -15.07 -34.49
CA ALA A 639 25.06 -16.07 -34.15
C ALA A 639 24.53 -17.50 -34.06
N GLY A 640 23.25 -17.74 -34.33
CA GLY A 640 22.61 -19.06 -34.25
C GLY A 640 22.25 -19.52 -32.83
N VAL A 641 22.28 -18.61 -31.85
CA VAL A 641 21.90 -18.86 -30.45
C VAL A 641 20.46 -18.39 -30.22
N GLY A 642 19.52 -19.34 -30.18
CA GLY A 642 18.11 -19.07 -29.91
C GLY A 642 17.80 -19.17 -28.41
N LEU A 643 17.89 -18.05 -27.68
CA LEU A 643 17.54 -17.97 -26.27
C LEU A 643 16.44 -16.95 -26.02
N ARG A 644 15.54 -17.27 -25.08
CA ARG A 644 14.61 -16.29 -24.51
C ARG A 644 15.34 -15.46 -23.46
N ALA A 645 15.13 -14.15 -23.45
CA ALA A 645 15.61 -13.28 -22.37
C ALA A 645 14.43 -12.69 -21.59
N ALA A 646 14.50 -12.79 -20.27
CA ALA A 646 13.57 -12.15 -19.35
C ALA A 646 14.17 -10.82 -18.84
N MET A 647 13.32 -9.82 -18.64
CA MET A 647 13.73 -8.53 -18.06
C MET A 647 12.68 -8.03 -17.06
N ASN A 648 13.18 -7.43 -15.97
CA ASN A 648 12.35 -6.86 -14.93
C ASN A 648 11.75 -5.50 -15.32
N VAL A 649 10.48 -5.29 -14.96
CA VAL A 649 9.75 -4.05 -15.24
C VAL A 649 9.11 -3.47 -13.99
N SER A 650 9.28 -2.17 -13.80
CA SER A 650 8.70 -1.45 -12.65
C SER A 650 7.19 -1.27 -12.76
N VAL A 651 6.52 -1.18 -11.61
CA VAL A 651 5.08 -0.90 -11.51
C VAL A 651 4.71 0.40 -12.23
N ARG A 652 5.58 1.40 -12.13
CA ARG A 652 5.37 2.74 -12.72
C ARG A 652 5.35 2.69 -14.26
N ASP A 653 6.20 1.88 -14.87
CA ASP A 653 6.23 1.71 -16.32
C ASP A 653 4.97 0.98 -16.84
N LEU A 654 4.44 0.04 -16.06
CA LEU A 654 3.17 -0.63 -16.38
C LEU A 654 1.97 0.31 -16.32
N HIS A 655 1.99 1.31 -15.43
CA HIS A 655 0.90 2.29 -15.31
C HIS A 655 0.81 3.27 -16.47
N THR A 656 1.94 3.67 -17.08
CA THR A 656 1.95 4.62 -18.19
C THR A 656 1.58 3.97 -19.52
N GLY A 657 1.88 2.68 -19.68
CA GLY A 657 1.59 1.90 -20.89
C GLY A 657 2.54 2.16 -22.07
N GLU A 658 3.43 3.16 -21.96
CA GLU A 658 4.43 3.51 -22.99
C GLU A 658 5.43 2.36 -23.26
N ILE A 659 5.62 1.47 -22.28
CA ILE A 659 6.53 0.34 -22.38
C ILE A 659 6.16 -0.62 -23.52
N ALA A 660 4.86 -0.87 -23.73
CA ALA A 660 4.41 -1.77 -24.78
C ALA A 660 4.71 -1.22 -26.19
N ASP A 661 4.57 0.10 -26.38
CA ASP A 661 4.96 0.78 -27.61
C ASP A 661 6.46 0.67 -27.86
N ARG A 662 7.27 0.94 -26.82
CA ARG A 662 8.73 0.89 -26.92
C ARG A 662 9.23 -0.52 -27.27
N ILE A 663 8.69 -1.55 -26.62
CA ILE A 663 9.04 -2.95 -26.90
C ILE A 663 8.66 -3.31 -28.34
N ALA A 664 7.44 -2.98 -28.79
CA ALA A 664 7.02 -3.25 -30.16
C ALA A 664 7.95 -2.58 -31.20
N GLU A 665 8.30 -1.30 -30.99
CA GLU A 665 9.20 -0.56 -31.87
C GLU A 665 10.58 -1.22 -31.94
N ARG A 666 11.14 -1.65 -30.80
CA ARG A 666 12.48 -2.24 -30.74
C ARG A 666 12.54 -3.64 -31.31
N LEU A 667 11.56 -4.50 -31.00
CA LEU A 667 11.44 -5.83 -31.61
C LEU A 667 11.35 -5.73 -33.14
N ALA A 668 10.55 -4.80 -33.65
CA ALA A 668 10.43 -4.55 -35.09
C ALA A 668 11.74 -4.03 -35.70
N ARG A 669 12.41 -3.08 -35.04
CA ARG A 669 13.67 -2.48 -35.51
C ARG A 669 14.80 -3.51 -35.64
N TYR A 670 14.92 -4.41 -34.66
CA TYR A 670 16.00 -5.41 -34.63
C TYR A 670 15.60 -6.76 -35.25
N GLY A 671 14.35 -6.91 -35.70
CA GLY A 671 13.86 -8.15 -36.31
C GLY A 671 13.79 -9.34 -35.34
N VAL A 672 13.59 -9.07 -34.05
CA VAL A 672 13.53 -10.09 -33.00
C VAL A 672 12.09 -10.60 -32.86
N PRO A 673 11.83 -11.92 -32.94
CA PRO A 673 10.52 -12.49 -32.67
C PRO A 673 10.07 -12.15 -31.22
N PRO A 674 8.84 -11.66 -31.02
CA PRO A 674 8.37 -11.27 -29.68
C PRO A 674 8.44 -12.36 -28.62
N GLN A 675 8.37 -13.64 -29.03
CA GLN A 675 8.40 -14.81 -28.15
C GLN A 675 9.77 -15.01 -27.48
N LEU A 676 10.83 -14.38 -27.98
CA LEU A 676 12.16 -14.42 -27.37
C LEU A 676 12.32 -13.41 -26.24
N LEU A 677 11.35 -12.52 -26.03
CA LEU A 677 11.34 -11.57 -24.92
C LEU A 677 10.29 -11.96 -23.89
N GLN A 678 10.67 -11.89 -22.62
CA GLN A 678 9.78 -12.07 -21.48
C GLN A 678 9.90 -10.87 -20.54
N VAL A 679 8.77 -10.43 -20.00
CA VAL A 679 8.69 -9.36 -19.00
C VAL A 679 8.36 -9.98 -17.65
N GLU A 680 9.17 -9.66 -16.65
CA GLU A 680 8.98 -10.04 -15.25
C GLU A 680 8.36 -8.87 -14.49
N ILE A 681 7.32 -9.19 -13.72
CA ILE A 681 6.59 -8.24 -12.88
C ILE A 681 6.54 -8.78 -11.45
N THR A 682 6.77 -7.94 -10.46
CA THR A 682 6.65 -8.37 -9.06
C THR A 682 5.19 -8.50 -8.63
N GLU A 683 4.93 -9.33 -7.63
CA GLU A 683 3.60 -9.51 -7.05
C GLU A 683 2.96 -8.17 -6.61
N GLY A 684 3.73 -7.31 -5.95
CA GLY A 684 3.29 -5.99 -5.49
C GLY A 684 2.82 -5.07 -6.61
N ALA A 685 3.35 -5.23 -7.83
CA ALA A 685 2.96 -4.45 -9.00
C ALA A 685 1.48 -4.58 -9.35
N LEU A 686 0.86 -5.72 -9.02
CA LEU A 686 -0.52 -6.03 -9.38
C LEU A 686 -1.55 -5.31 -8.50
N MET A 687 -1.18 -4.85 -7.31
CA MET A 687 -2.13 -4.37 -6.27
C MET A 687 -2.37 -2.85 -6.29
N ALA A 688 -1.51 -2.06 -6.94
CA ALA A 688 -1.56 -0.60 -6.88
C ALA A 688 -2.67 0.04 -7.76
N ASP A 689 -2.85 -0.42 -9.01
CA ASP A 689 -3.98 -0.08 -9.91
C ASP A 689 -4.25 -1.24 -10.90
N PRO A 690 -5.03 -2.26 -10.49
CA PRO A 690 -5.19 -3.50 -11.25
C PRO A 690 -5.73 -3.32 -12.67
N ARG A 691 -6.48 -2.24 -12.94
CA ARG A 691 -7.12 -2.03 -14.25
C ARG A 691 -6.11 -1.58 -15.31
N ARG A 692 -5.23 -0.64 -14.97
CA ARG A 692 -4.23 -0.13 -15.91
C ARG A 692 -3.13 -1.14 -16.16
N VAL A 693 -2.64 -1.77 -15.09
CA VAL A 693 -1.62 -2.81 -15.18
C VAL A 693 -2.10 -3.95 -16.07
N LEU A 694 -3.35 -4.42 -15.87
CA LEU A 694 -3.94 -5.46 -16.71
C LEU A 694 -4.03 -5.05 -18.19
N ALA A 695 -4.35 -3.79 -18.49
CA ALA A 695 -4.42 -3.30 -19.87
C ALA A 695 -3.04 -3.35 -20.56
N THR A 696 -1.99 -2.89 -19.88
CA THR A 696 -0.61 -2.93 -20.39
C THR A 696 -0.11 -4.36 -20.57
N ILE A 697 -0.32 -5.23 -19.59
CA ILE A 697 0.06 -6.65 -19.65
C ILE A 697 -0.66 -7.36 -20.81
N THR A 698 -1.97 -7.11 -20.96
CA THR A 698 -2.76 -7.70 -22.07
C THR A 698 -2.21 -7.26 -23.43
N ARG A 699 -1.78 -6.00 -23.54
CA ARG A 699 -1.19 -5.47 -24.77
C ARG A 699 0.17 -6.12 -25.08
N LEU A 700 1.03 -6.29 -24.07
CA LEU A 700 2.30 -7.01 -24.22
C LEU A 700 2.08 -8.46 -24.64
N HIS A 701 1.12 -9.14 -24.02
CA HIS A 701 0.74 -10.50 -24.40
C HIS A 701 0.22 -10.59 -25.84
N GLN A 702 -0.59 -9.61 -26.29
CA GLN A 702 -1.06 -9.54 -27.68
C GLN A 702 0.06 -9.30 -28.70
N LEU A 703 1.17 -8.66 -28.30
CA LEU A 703 2.38 -8.58 -29.13
C LEU A 703 3.10 -9.93 -29.25
N GLY A 704 2.81 -10.89 -28.36
CA GLY A 704 3.47 -12.19 -28.28
C GLY A 704 4.65 -12.23 -27.31
N VAL A 705 4.79 -11.22 -26.44
CA VAL A 705 5.80 -11.16 -25.37
C VAL A 705 5.35 -12.02 -24.20
N GLY A 706 6.25 -12.83 -23.64
CA GLY A 706 5.98 -13.63 -22.45
C GLY A 706 5.81 -12.77 -21.21
N ILE A 707 4.93 -13.17 -20.29
CA ILE A 707 4.72 -12.48 -19.01
C ILE A 707 4.98 -13.46 -17.87
N ALA A 708 5.89 -13.09 -16.98
CA ALA A 708 6.23 -13.86 -15.80
C ALA A 708 5.95 -13.06 -14.53
N LEU A 709 5.46 -13.76 -13.51
CA LEU A 709 5.26 -13.20 -12.18
C LEU A 709 6.45 -13.54 -11.30
N ASP A 710 7.09 -12.53 -10.72
CA ASP A 710 8.27 -12.63 -9.88
C ASP A 710 7.94 -12.51 -8.38
N ASP A 711 8.87 -12.98 -7.54
CA ASP A 711 8.81 -13.02 -6.07
C ASP A 711 7.55 -13.70 -5.50
N PHE A 712 7.03 -14.72 -6.20
CA PHE A 712 5.75 -15.32 -5.84
C PHE A 712 5.81 -16.10 -4.52
N GLY A 713 4.93 -15.73 -3.59
CA GLY A 713 4.82 -16.36 -2.26
C GLY A 713 5.27 -15.46 -1.11
N THR A 714 5.92 -14.32 -1.40
CA THR A 714 6.36 -13.35 -0.40
C THR A 714 5.23 -12.38 0.03
N GLY A 715 4.10 -12.35 -0.70
CA GLY A 715 2.98 -11.44 -0.48
C GLY A 715 1.58 -12.08 -0.48
N PHE A 716 0.55 -11.21 -0.44
CA PHE A 716 -0.86 -11.61 -0.42
C PHE A 716 -1.44 -11.79 -1.84
N SER A 717 -1.02 -12.84 -2.55
CA SER A 717 -1.52 -13.11 -3.90
C SER A 717 -2.93 -13.67 -3.84
N SER A 718 -3.90 -12.89 -4.32
CA SER A 718 -5.25 -13.40 -4.50
C SER A 718 -5.28 -14.27 -5.77
N LEU A 719 -5.51 -15.58 -5.60
CA LEU A 719 -5.70 -16.56 -6.69
C LEU A 719 -6.67 -16.09 -7.79
N GLN A 720 -7.64 -15.24 -7.42
CA GLN A 720 -8.58 -14.64 -8.36
C GLN A 720 -7.91 -13.70 -9.38
N HIS A 721 -6.83 -13.03 -9.00
CA HIS A 721 -6.08 -12.11 -9.84
C HIS A 721 -5.17 -12.87 -10.80
N LEU A 722 -4.46 -13.90 -10.32
CA LEU A 722 -3.64 -14.78 -11.16
C LEU A 722 -4.43 -15.36 -12.33
N ARG A 723 -5.65 -15.84 -12.08
CA ARG A 723 -6.52 -16.42 -13.12
C ARG A 723 -6.89 -15.45 -14.25
N ARG A 724 -6.85 -14.13 -14.00
CA ARG A 724 -7.24 -13.11 -15.00
C ARG A 724 -6.06 -12.59 -15.80
N LEU A 725 -4.84 -12.86 -15.35
CA LEU A 725 -3.63 -12.35 -15.99
C LEU A 725 -3.16 -13.36 -17.06
N PRO A 726 -2.71 -12.89 -18.24
CA PRO A 726 -2.16 -13.75 -19.27
C PRO A 726 -0.70 -14.12 -18.95
N LEU A 727 -0.49 -14.75 -17.80
CA LEU A 727 0.82 -15.22 -17.35
C LEU A 727 1.22 -16.49 -18.12
N SER A 728 2.50 -16.63 -18.39
CA SER A 728 3.10 -17.86 -18.93
C SER A 728 4.00 -18.58 -17.93
N GLU A 729 4.48 -17.86 -16.92
CA GLU A 729 5.49 -18.35 -15.97
C GLU A 729 5.31 -17.69 -14.60
N VAL A 730 5.66 -18.42 -13.55
CA VAL A 730 5.73 -17.95 -12.16
C VAL A 730 7.10 -18.32 -11.62
N LYS A 731 7.76 -17.35 -10.97
CA LYS A 731 9.06 -17.53 -10.35
C LYS A 731 8.88 -17.66 -8.84
N VAL A 732 9.38 -18.76 -8.29
CA VAL A 732 9.37 -19.00 -6.84
C VAL A 732 10.56 -18.26 -6.25
N ASP A 733 10.29 -17.41 -5.28
CA ASP A 733 11.29 -16.57 -4.64
C ASP A 733 12.44 -17.42 -4.05
N ARG A 734 13.66 -16.91 -4.21
CA ARG A 734 14.91 -17.55 -3.77
C ARG A 734 14.88 -17.97 -2.30
N SER A 735 14.23 -17.19 -1.44
CA SER A 735 14.23 -17.45 0.00
C SER A 735 13.58 -18.77 0.39
N PHE A 736 12.43 -19.11 -0.22
CA PHE A 736 11.75 -20.38 0.02
C PHE A 736 12.56 -21.54 -0.58
N VAL A 737 13.20 -21.31 -1.73
CA VAL A 737 14.01 -22.33 -2.40
C VAL A 737 15.27 -22.67 -1.60
N LEU A 738 15.90 -21.69 -0.95
CA LEU A 738 17.05 -21.94 -0.07
C LEU A 738 16.62 -22.68 1.20
N GLY A 739 15.51 -22.27 1.83
CA GLY A 739 15.03 -22.85 3.08
C GLY A 739 14.44 -24.27 2.94
N MET A 740 13.97 -24.67 1.74
CA MET A 740 13.22 -25.92 1.56
C MET A 740 13.97 -27.21 1.93
N THR A 741 15.30 -27.18 2.02
CA THR A 741 16.08 -28.38 2.40
C THR A 741 16.09 -28.63 3.90
N GLU A 742 15.85 -27.60 4.69
CA GLU A 742 15.94 -27.60 6.17
C GLU A 742 14.58 -27.33 6.82
N ASP A 743 13.71 -26.55 6.18
CA ASP A 743 12.38 -26.19 6.67
C ASP A 743 11.24 -26.89 5.90
N ALA A 744 10.36 -27.56 6.64
CA ALA A 744 9.20 -28.24 6.10
C ALA A 744 8.11 -27.28 5.59
N ASP A 745 7.99 -26.08 6.18
CA ASP A 745 7.02 -25.07 5.78
C ASP A 745 7.44 -24.43 4.45
N ASP A 746 8.71 -24.06 4.29
CA ASP A 746 9.25 -23.56 3.01
C ASP A 746 9.12 -24.63 1.91
N ALA A 747 9.43 -25.89 2.22
CA ALA A 747 9.21 -27.01 1.29
C ALA A 747 7.73 -27.19 0.90
N ALA A 748 6.81 -27.00 1.86
CA ALA A 748 5.38 -27.04 1.60
C ALA A 748 4.91 -25.87 0.74
N ILE A 749 5.47 -24.67 0.93
CA ILE A 749 5.19 -23.49 0.10
C ILE A 749 5.65 -23.76 -1.34
N VAL A 750 6.92 -24.15 -1.55
CA VAL A 750 7.45 -24.47 -2.88
C VAL A 750 6.58 -25.54 -3.57
N THR A 751 6.23 -26.60 -2.84
CA THR A 751 5.35 -27.67 -3.36
C THR A 751 3.98 -27.16 -3.76
N SER A 752 3.36 -26.35 -2.90
CA SER A 752 2.04 -25.77 -3.15
C SER A 752 2.06 -24.82 -4.35
N VAL A 753 3.11 -24.00 -4.50
CA VAL A 753 3.29 -23.10 -5.64
C VAL A 753 3.41 -23.90 -6.93
N VAL A 754 4.23 -24.96 -6.93
CA VAL A 754 4.42 -25.83 -8.09
C VAL A 754 3.11 -26.51 -8.49
N GLU A 755 2.35 -27.06 -7.54
CA GLU A 755 1.06 -27.71 -7.81
C GLU A 755 0.01 -26.72 -8.33
N LEU A 756 -0.06 -25.53 -7.72
CA LEU A 756 -0.97 -24.47 -8.13
C LEU A 756 -0.68 -23.99 -9.56
N ALA A 757 0.59 -23.67 -9.85
CA ALA A 757 1.00 -23.21 -11.17
C ALA A 757 0.70 -24.28 -12.23
N ARG A 758 0.98 -25.55 -11.94
CA ARG A 758 0.63 -26.68 -12.80
C ARG A 758 -0.87 -26.77 -13.06
N ALA A 759 -1.70 -26.59 -12.03
CA ALA A 759 -3.16 -26.59 -12.17
C ALA A 759 -3.68 -25.40 -13.02
N LEU A 760 -2.92 -24.29 -13.05
CA LEU A 760 -3.21 -23.11 -13.88
C LEU A 760 -2.56 -23.17 -15.27
N GLY A 761 -1.77 -24.20 -15.56
CA GLY A 761 -1.03 -24.33 -16.83
C GLY A 761 0.13 -23.35 -16.98
N LEU A 762 0.70 -22.88 -15.87
CA LEU A 762 1.84 -21.95 -15.82
C LEU A 762 3.13 -22.73 -15.62
N ARG A 763 4.22 -22.28 -16.27
CA ARG A 763 5.57 -22.80 -16.01
C ARG A 763 6.09 -22.28 -14.67
N VAL A 764 6.86 -23.08 -13.94
CA VAL A 764 7.51 -22.66 -12.70
C VAL A 764 9.02 -22.61 -12.85
N VAL A 765 9.60 -21.48 -12.46
CA VAL A 765 11.05 -21.30 -12.33
C VAL A 765 11.38 -21.13 -10.85
N ALA A 766 12.24 -21.99 -10.30
CA ALA A 766 12.75 -21.81 -8.95
C ALA A 766 14.03 -20.96 -8.98
N GLU A 767 14.04 -19.86 -8.21
CA GLU A 767 15.21 -19.00 -8.09
C GLU A 767 16.13 -19.43 -6.95
N GLY A 768 17.39 -19.01 -7.00
CA GLY A 768 18.31 -19.20 -5.87
C GLY A 768 18.76 -20.64 -5.63
N VAL A 769 18.77 -21.50 -6.66
CA VAL A 769 19.30 -22.86 -6.51
C VAL A 769 20.82 -22.83 -6.39
N GLU A 770 21.35 -23.19 -5.21
CA GLU A 770 22.78 -23.09 -4.91
C GLU A 770 23.50 -24.44 -4.83
N ASP A 771 22.76 -25.52 -4.55
CA ASP A 771 23.34 -26.85 -4.32
C ASP A 771 22.51 -27.99 -4.97
N GLU A 772 23.13 -29.17 -5.05
CA GLU A 772 22.53 -30.34 -5.69
C GLU A 772 21.34 -30.92 -4.91
N ARG A 773 21.29 -30.78 -3.58
CA ARG A 773 20.19 -31.29 -2.76
C ARG A 773 18.92 -30.49 -3.03
N THR A 774 19.01 -29.17 -3.04
CA THR A 774 17.92 -28.26 -3.41
C THR A 774 17.42 -28.58 -4.83
N TRP A 775 18.34 -28.76 -5.78
CA TRP A 775 17.99 -29.16 -7.15
C TRP A 775 17.23 -30.50 -7.22
N ARG A 776 17.67 -31.54 -6.48
CA ARG A 776 16.97 -32.84 -6.47
C ARG A 776 15.57 -32.75 -5.86
N MET A 777 15.38 -31.93 -4.83
CA MET A 777 14.07 -31.71 -4.23
C MET A 777 13.12 -31.01 -5.22
N LEU A 778 13.58 -29.97 -5.90
CA LEU A 778 12.81 -29.29 -6.96
C LEU A 778 12.43 -30.23 -8.12
N HIS A 779 13.34 -31.12 -8.52
CA HIS A 779 13.05 -32.17 -9.50
C HIS A 779 11.94 -33.12 -8.99
N ALA A 780 12.00 -33.56 -7.74
CA ALA A 780 10.99 -34.45 -7.16
C ALA A 780 9.61 -33.79 -7.04
N THR A 781 9.55 -32.49 -6.76
CA THR A 781 8.31 -31.69 -6.74
C THR A 781 7.72 -31.49 -8.16
N GLY A 782 8.54 -31.71 -9.20
CA GLY A 782 8.17 -31.52 -10.60
C GLY A 782 8.15 -30.04 -11.01
N CYS A 783 9.10 -29.27 -10.50
CA CYS A 783 9.40 -27.91 -10.97
C CYS A 783 9.99 -27.96 -12.39
N ASP A 784 9.64 -27.00 -13.26
CA ASP A 784 9.98 -27.05 -14.69
C ASP A 784 11.43 -26.59 -14.96
N ALA A 785 11.83 -25.47 -14.37
CA ALA A 785 13.13 -24.86 -14.56
C ALA A 785 13.68 -24.26 -13.25
N ALA A 786 14.99 -24.05 -13.22
CA ALA A 786 15.68 -23.45 -12.09
C ALA A 786 16.76 -22.48 -12.54
N GLN A 787 17.03 -21.49 -11.69
CA GLN A 787 18.07 -20.49 -11.84
C GLN A 787 18.81 -20.35 -10.51
N GLY A 788 20.13 -20.19 -10.56
CA GLY A 788 20.94 -20.02 -9.35
C GLY A 788 22.41 -20.37 -9.54
N TRP A 789 23.20 -20.17 -8.49
CA TRP A 789 24.65 -20.34 -8.52
C TRP A 789 25.11 -21.78 -8.67
N PHE A 790 24.23 -22.75 -8.40
CA PHE A 790 24.46 -24.15 -8.73
C PHE A 790 24.85 -24.34 -10.21
N TYR A 791 24.22 -23.56 -11.10
CA TYR A 791 24.52 -23.59 -12.53
C TYR A 791 25.57 -22.54 -12.91
N ALA A 792 25.26 -21.27 -12.65
CA ALA A 792 26.16 -20.15 -12.94
C ALA A 792 25.74 -18.86 -12.22
N ARG A 793 26.74 -18.03 -11.93
CA ARG A 793 26.52 -16.62 -11.55
C ARG A 793 26.11 -15.81 -12.79
N PRO A 794 25.42 -14.66 -12.63
CA PRO A 794 25.21 -13.72 -13.72
C PRO A 794 26.54 -13.35 -14.38
N MET A 795 26.58 -13.32 -15.72
CA MET A 795 27.79 -13.05 -16.48
C MET A 795 27.54 -12.13 -17.69
N PRO A 796 28.57 -11.45 -18.21
CA PRO A 796 28.47 -10.69 -19.47
C PRO A 796 28.01 -11.55 -20.67
N ALA A 797 27.48 -10.91 -21.72
CA ALA A 797 26.90 -11.60 -22.87
C ALA A 797 27.89 -12.47 -23.66
N ASP A 798 29.15 -12.04 -23.76
CA ASP A 798 30.24 -12.75 -24.42
C ASP A 798 30.69 -13.98 -23.61
N GLU A 799 30.78 -13.83 -22.28
CA GLU A 799 31.06 -14.94 -21.37
C GLU A 799 29.95 -16.01 -21.41
N LEU A 800 28.68 -15.59 -21.54
CA LEU A 800 27.55 -16.51 -21.64
C LEU A 800 27.67 -17.44 -22.84
N VAL A 801 28.06 -16.94 -24.01
CA VAL A 801 28.23 -17.78 -25.21
C VAL A 801 29.33 -18.83 -24.99
N ALA A 802 30.44 -18.43 -24.37
CA ALA A 802 31.53 -19.33 -24.02
C ALA A 802 31.12 -20.35 -22.92
N TRP A 803 30.24 -19.96 -22.01
CA TRP A 803 29.66 -20.85 -21.00
C TRP A 803 28.72 -21.87 -21.63
N LEU A 804 27.79 -21.45 -22.51
CA LEU A 804 26.86 -22.33 -23.22
C LEU A 804 27.59 -23.43 -24.02
N ALA A 805 28.71 -23.09 -24.66
CA ALA A 805 29.52 -24.06 -25.40
C ALA A 805 30.16 -25.13 -24.49
N ARG A 806 30.42 -24.79 -23.22
CA ARG A 806 31.04 -25.68 -22.22
C ARG A 806 30.02 -26.39 -21.33
N HIS A 807 28.79 -25.89 -21.25
CA HIS A 807 27.75 -26.44 -20.39
C HIS A 807 27.50 -27.92 -20.70
N ARG A 808 27.29 -28.69 -19.64
CA ARG A 808 26.98 -30.13 -19.70
C ARG A 808 25.70 -30.34 -18.90
N PRO A 809 24.59 -30.77 -19.55
CA PRO A 809 23.32 -30.96 -18.88
C PRO A 809 23.44 -31.93 -17.70
N VAL A 810 23.13 -31.45 -16.50
CA VAL A 810 22.95 -32.30 -15.32
C VAL A 810 21.57 -32.94 -15.45
N ARG A 811 21.52 -34.26 -15.64
CA ARG A 811 20.28 -35.02 -15.81
C ARG A 811 19.98 -35.85 -14.57
N PRO A 812 18.71 -35.95 -14.14
CA PRO A 812 18.33 -36.88 -13.09
C PRO A 812 18.65 -38.31 -13.54
N THR A 813 19.46 -39.04 -12.78
CA THR A 813 19.60 -40.48 -12.97
C THR A 813 18.29 -41.13 -12.56
N VAL A 814 17.54 -41.63 -13.55
CA VAL A 814 16.37 -42.48 -13.28
C VAL A 814 16.89 -43.74 -12.59
N ALA A 815 16.80 -43.79 -11.26
CA ALA A 815 16.85 -45.05 -10.55
C ALA A 815 15.62 -45.84 -11.02
N SER A 816 15.85 -46.94 -11.74
CA SER A 816 14.80 -47.88 -12.12
C SER A 816 14.23 -48.50 -10.85
N ASP A 817 13.20 -47.88 -10.28
CA ASP A 817 12.49 -48.39 -9.11
C ASP A 817 11.49 -49.48 -9.54
N THR A 818 12.03 -50.61 -9.98
CA THR A 818 11.31 -51.88 -10.03
C THR A 818 11.75 -52.74 -8.84
N ALA A 819 11.38 -52.37 -7.61
CA ALA A 819 11.10 -53.34 -6.51
C ALA A 819 10.75 -52.66 -5.17
N VAL A 820 9.59 -52.00 -5.07
CA VAL A 820 8.94 -51.86 -3.75
C VAL A 820 7.49 -52.34 -3.84
N ARG A 821 7.32 -53.64 -3.55
CA ARG A 821 6.03 -54.26 -3.27
C ARG A 821 5.30 -53.45 -2.19
N ARG A 822 4.17 -52.83 -2.56
CA ARG A 822 3.15 -52.36 -1.61
C ARG A 822 2.71 -53.53 -0.73
N ARG A 823 2.99 -53.46 0.57
CA ARG A 823 2.30 -54.25 1.60
C ARG A 823 1.05 -53.45 2.03
N PRO A 824 -0.16 -54.03 2.04
CA PRO A 824 -1.34 -53.33 2.53
C PRO A 824 -1.28 -53.29 4.05
N VAL A 825 -1.46 -52.10 4.62
CA VAL A 825 -1.61 -51.91 6.06
C VAL A 825 -3.05 -52.27 6.45
N ARG A 826 -3.15 -53.09 7.51
CA ARG A 826 -4.39 -53.47 8.20
C ARG A 826 -4.72 -52.47 9.28
#